data_AF-A0A6L3B0X4-F1
#
_entry.id   AF-A0A6L3B0X4-F1
#
_cell.length_a   1.000
_cell.length_b   1.000
_cell.length_c   1.000
_cell.angle_alpha   90.00
_cell.angle_beta   90.00
_cell.angle_gamma   90.00
#
_symmetry.space_group_name_H-M   'P 1'
#
loop_
_entity.id
_entity.type
_entity.pdbx_description
1 polymer ?
#
loop_
_entity_poly.entity_id
_entity_poly.type
_entity_poly.pdbx_seq_one_letter_code
_entity_poly.pdbx_strand_id
1 'polypeptide(L)'
;MVAALAVFGGMTAMEATRIADGNAELAQRVAENQRIALEAERLAKLGEAVIASGDEATRGDALTSLDAHAARMSANAAPEIAQTVAKAVEASREAAAIGAKVDALDKKFGFNISRAESLSGDIARGLSAAMRATTQPADEQALATLFSTIRDAKFLLTRLPSQLYPPAVGNDLRQFREHMAKAMELRRHLPAADEFESVADDIASFAALDEAFAQRTETLRLTTDAHAHNQEVRTLVDGLVQGMNAASDAVTARSQEGAAALTAVLDRLTLIALGAFLVIGLIGGLNMLLGYRFIMQPVRDASQALQALARGDSAVPLRPSPLREIADIHGAVEAFRDALDARQRAEETRRDQERRAEEERRALMATLADGLERSVQAVAGSLSVAAAEVTGSARAVAGMASDTAQRTRAAADAAGTATSNVGAVASASEQLSASIDGIGHQIAQSRNVAEDAIAESRRADGLTKGLSDSAQKIGEVVAIITAIAQQTNLLALNASIEAARAGDAGKGFAVVATEVKALASQTASSTEEIATLVHGIQQSTMGVVEAIARIGSTIAVIGESVSGIAAAVEQQRQATSEITHNVRIVECMNTDVSSNIGDVSRVAVDTGRSADAMMGAADRLSELAGTLNGAVDDFLRQVRA
;
A
#
# COMPACT_ATOMS: atom_id res chain seq x y z
N MET A 1 -49.21 -33.57 -44.09
CA MET A 1 -48.53 -32.25 -44.04
C MET A 1 -48.62 -31.60 -42.67
N VAL A 2 -49.82 -31.38 -42.10
CA VAL A 2 -50.00 -30.83 -40.73
C VAL A 2 -49.28 -31.66 -39.66
N ALA A 3 -49.36 -32.99 -39.73
CA ALA A 3 -48.63 -33.88 -38.82
C ALA A 3 -47.10 -33.76 -38.93
N ALA A 4 -46.55 -33.48 -40.12
CA ALA A 4 -45.11 -33.32 -40.31
C ALA A 4 -44.61 -31.97 -39.76
N LEU A 5 -45.40 -30.91 -39.90
CA LEU A 5 -45.13 -29.58 -39.31
C LEU A 5 -45.14 -29.60 -37.77
N ALA A 6 -46.07 -30.35 -37.17
CA ALA A 6 -46.14 -30.50 -35.71
C ALA A 6 -44.94 -31.26 -35.13
N VAL A 7 -44.51 -32.34 -35.80
CA VAL A 7 -43.32 -33.12 -35.40
C VAL A 7 -42.04 -32.29 -35.53
N PHE A 8 -41.90 -31.51 -36.60
CA PHE A 8 -40.73 -30.67 -36.83
C PHE A 8 -40.65 -29.51 -35.83
N GLY A 9 -41.77 -28.84 -35.55
CA GLY A 9 -41.85 -27.79 -34.53
C GLY A 9 -41.54 -28.29 -33.11
N GLY A 10 -41.98 -29.51 -32.77
CA GLY A 10 -41.67 -30.15 -31.49
C GLY A 10 -40.18 -30.45 -31.31
N MET A 11 -39.51 -30.96 -32.34
CA MET A 11 -38.05 -31.23 -32.28
C MET A 11 -37.24 -29.94 -32.10
N THR A 12 -37.59 -28.87 -32.83
CA THR A 12 -36.90 -27.57 -32.73
C THR A 12 -37.14 -26.86 -31.40
N ALA A 13 -38.31 -27.02 -30.78
CA ALA A 13 -38.59 -26.49 -29.44
C ALA A 13 -37.74 -27.21 -28.38
N MET A 14 -37.59 -28.53 -28.49
CA MET A 14 -36.72 -29.33 -27.62
C MET A 14 -35.24 -28.91 -27.74
N GLU A 15 -34.78 -28.59 -28.95
CA GLU A 15 -33.43 -28.09 -29.21
C GLU A 15 -33.21 -26.71 -28.57
N ALA A 16 -34.20 -25.82 -28.65
CA ALA A 16 -34.17 -24.51 -27.99
C ALA A 16 -34.08 -24.61 -26.45
N THR A 17 -34.86 -25.52 -25.82
CA THR A 17 -34.78 -25.76 -24.37
C THR A 17 -33.41 -26.28 -23.95
N ARG A 18 -32.84 -27.23 -24.69
CA ARG A 18 -31.50 -27.77 -24.41
C ARG A 18 -30.41 -26.69 -24.48
N ILE A 19 -30.50 -25.76 -25.43
CA ILE A 19 -29.55 -24.64 -25.55
C ILE A 19 -29.73 -23.64 -24.40
N ALA A 20 -30.97 -23.34 -24.01
CA ALA A 20 -31.28 -22.44 -22.90
C ALA A 20 -30.77 -22.98 -21.55
N ASP A 21 -30.98 -24.27 -21.28
CA ASP A 21 -30.49 -24.95 -20.07
C ASP A 21 -28.96 -24.94 -20.01
N GLY A 22 -28.30 -25.20 -21.15
CA GLY A 22 -26.83 -25.13 -21.26
C GLY A 22 -26.27 -23.73 -21.01
N ASN A 23 -26.94 -22.68 -21.48
CA ASN A 23 -26.53 -21.30 -21.23
C ASN A 23 -26.72 -20.88 -19.77
N ALA A 24 -27.76 -21.37 -19.09
CA ALA A 24 -27.96 -21.14 -17.66
C ALA A 24 -26.84 -21.79 -16.82
N GLU A 25 -26.41 -23.00 -17.17
CA GLU A 25 -25.28 -23.68 -16.54
C GLU A 25 -23.96 -22.92 -16.75
N LEU A 26 -23.72 -22.38 -17.95
CA LEU A 26 -22.55 -21.55 -18.25
C LEU A 26 -22.56 -20.24 -17.44
N ALA A 27 -23.70 -19.58 -17.29
CA ALA A 27 -23.82 -18.37 -16.47
C ALA A 27 -23.50 -18.63 -14.98
N GLN A 28 -23.94 -19.78 -14.45
CA GLN A 28 -23.61 -20.20 -13.09
C GLN A 28 -22.10 -20.41 -12.91
N ARG A 29 -21.43 -21.02 -13.89
CA ARG A 29 -19.96 -21.20 -13.89
C ARG A 29 -19.18 -19.88 -13.90
N VAL A 30 -19.66 -18.86 -14.62
CA VAL A 30 -19.05 -17.52 -14.61
C VAL A 30 -19.11 -16.90 -13.21
N ALA A 31 -20.27 -16.94 -12.57
CA ALA A 31 -20.45 -16.41 -11.22
C ALA A 31 -19.55 -17.14 -10.19
N GLU A 32 -19.38 -18.45 -10.34
CA GLU A 32 -18.48 -19.25 -9.49
C GLU A 32 -17.01 -18.88 -9.68
N ASN A 33 -16.54 -18.72 -10.93
CA ASN A 33 -15.17 -18.29 -11.23
C ASN A 33 -14.86 -16.89 -10.67
N GLN A 34 -15.80 -15.94 -10.79
CA GLN A 34 -15.65 -14.59 -10.22
C GLN A 34 -15.59 -14.62 -8.69
N ARG A 35 -16.38 -15.49 -8.04
CA ARG A 35 -16.33 -15.68 -6.59
C ARG A 35 -14.96 -16.21 -6.14
N ILE A 36 -14.43 -17.22 -6.82
CA ILE A 36 -13.12 -17.81 -6.53
C ILE A 36 -12.01 -16.75 -6.72
N ALA A 37 -12.08 -15.94 -7.78
CA ALA A 37 -11.10 -14.87 -8.01
C ALA A 37 -11.09 -13.83 -6.87
N LEU A 38 -12.26 -13.42 -6.38
CA LEU A 38 -12.37 -12.46 -5.28
C LEU A 38 -11.87 -13.03 -3.94
N GLU A 39 -12.11 -14.32 -3.68
CA GLU A 39 -11.56 -15.00 -2.51
C GLU A 39 -10.03 -15.18 -2.62
N ALA A 40 -9.50 -15.42 -3.82
CA ALA A 40 -8.06 -15.50 -4.07
C ALA A 40 -7.35 -14.18 -3.76
N GLU A 41 -7.90 -13.04 -4.19
CA GLU A 41 -7.35 -11.72 -3.89
C GLU A 41 -7.33 -11.43 -2.38
N ARG A 42 -8.37 -11.86 -1.65
CA ARG A 42 -8.39 -11.77 -0.17
C ARG A 42 -7.34 -12.67 0.47
N LEU A 43 -7.10 -13.85 -0.07
CA LEU A 43 -6.07 -14.78 0.40
C LEU A 43 -4.68 -14.14 0.27
N ALA A 44 -4.36 -13.48 -0.86
CA ALA A 44 -3.11 -12.73 -1.01
C ALA A 44 -2.97 -11.60 0.03
N LYS A 45 -4.00 -10.79 0.24
CA LYS A 45 -3.99 -9.71 1.24
C LYS A 45 -3.79 -10.25 2.67
N LEU A 46 -4.38 -11.39 2.99
CA LEU A 46 -4.18 -12.05 4.29
C LEU A 46 -2.76 -12.60 4.42
N GLY A 47 -2.18 -13.17 3.37
CA GLY A 47 -0.78 -13.60 3.34
C GLY A 47 0.21 -12.44 3.57
N GLU A 48 -0.09 -11.24 3.09
CA GLU A 48 0.67 -10.02 3.40
C GLU A 48 0.50 -9.59 4.87
N ALA A 49 -0.74 -9.62 5.38
CA ALA A 49 -1.04 -9.26 6.76
C ALA A 49 -0.33 -10.16 7.78
N VAL A 50 -0.18 -11.45 7.49
CA VAL A 50 0.56 -12.44 8.31
C VAL A 50 2.02 -12.05 8.52
N ILE A 51 2.63 -11.36 7.55
CA ILE A 51 4.04 -10.95 7.61
C ILE A 51 4.16 -9.57 8.25
N ALA A 52 3.24 -8.65 7.91
CA ALA A 52 3.22 -7.30 8.44
C ALA A 52 2.81 -7.23 9.93
N SER A 53 2.17 -8.27 10.45
CA SER A 53 1.78 -8.33 11.87
C SER A 53 3.03 -8.39 12.75
N GLY A 54 3.22 -7.36 13.58
CA GLY A 54 4.30 -7.28 14.57
C GLY A 54 4.02 -8.05 15.88
N ASP A 55 2.92 -8.80 15.95
CA ASP A 55 2.52 -9.57 17.13
C ASP A 55 1.92 -10.93 16.74
N GLU A 56 2.14 -11.93 17.60
CA GLU A 56 1.75 -13.33 17.41
C GLU A 56 0.22 -13.54 17.35
N ALA A 57 -0.56 -12.76 18.10
CA ALA A 57 -2.02 -12.82 18.10
C ALA A 57 -2.58 -12.35 16.75
N THR A 58 -2.16 -11.19 16.26
CA THR A 58 -2.58 -10.68 14.95
C THR A 58 -2.19 -11.65 13.82
N ARG A 59 -1.01 -12.27 13.91
CA ARG A 59 -0.56 -13.29 12.96
C ARG A 59 -1.45 -14.54 12.99
N GLY A 60 -1.81 -15.01 14.19
CA GLY A 60 -2.72 -16.14 14.39
C GLY A 60 -4.13 -15.88 13.84
N ASP A 61 -4.66 -14.68 14.04
CA ASP A 61 -5.96 -14.26 13.49
C ASP A 61 -5.95 -14.21 11.96
N ALA A 62 -4.86 -13.72 11.37
CA ALA A 62 -4.66 -13.68 9.93
C ALA A 62 -4.55 -15.09 9.33
N LEU A 63 -3.82 -16.01 9.98
CA LEU A 63 -3.74 -17.41 9.56
C LEU A 63 -5.11 -18.13 9.67
N THR A 64 -5.86 -17.88 10.74
CA THR A 64 -7.21 -18.44 10.91
C THR A 64 -8.15 -17.94 9.82
N SER A 65 -8.07 -16.65 9.49
CA SER A 65 -8.84 -16.03 8.41
C SER A 65 -8.44 -16.58 7.05
N LEU A 66 -7.15 -16.83 6.83
CA LEU A 66 -6.59 -17.41 5.62
C LEU A 66 -7.08 -18.86 5.43
N ASP A 67 -7.04 -19.68 6.47
CA ASP A 67 -7.59 -21.05 6.44
C ASP A 67 -9.10 -21.06 6.12
N ALA A 68 -9.86 -20.13 6.71
CA ALA A 68 -11.30 -20.02 6.45
C ALA A 68 -11.60 -19.64 4.98
N HIS A 69 -10.81 -18.77 4.37
CA HIS A 69 -10.96 -18.41 2.95
C HIS A 69 -10.51 -19.55 2.03
N ALA A 70 -9.38 -20.18 2.33
CA ALA A 70 -8.88 -21.33 1.57
C ALA A 70 -9.88 -22.50 1.58
N ALA A 71 -10.53 -22.76 2.71
CA ALA A 71 -11.57 -23.78 2.82
C ALA A 71 -12.80 -23.45 1.95
N ARG A 72 -13.24 -22.18 1.93
CA ARG A 72 -14.37 -21.73 1.07
C ARG A 72 -14.05 -21.85 -0.41
N MET A 73 -12.82 -21.53 -0.80
CA MET A 73 -12.35 -21.70 -2.18
C MET A 73 -12.27 -23.18 -2.56
N SER A 74 -11.79 -24.04 -1.66
CA SER A 74 -11.53 -25.45 -1.97
C SER A 74 -12.77 -26.35 -1.92
N ALA A 75 -13.85 -25.94 -1.24
CA ALA A 75 -15.02 -26.78 -1.00
C ALA A 75 -15.71 -27.29 -2.28
N ASN A 76 -15.69 -26.50 -3.37
CA ASN A 76 -16.36 -26.81 -4.64
C ASN A 76 -15.47 -26.57 -5.87
N ALA A 77 -14.19 -26.22 -5.69
CA ALA A 77 -13.31 -25.90 -6.82
C ALA A 77 -12.73 -27.15 -7.48
N ALA A 78 -12.26 -26.98 -8.72
CA ALA A 78 -11.51 -28.01 -9.42
C ALA A 78 -10.23 -28.40 -8.65
N PRO A 79 -9.76 -29.66 -8.77
CA PRO A 79 -8.59 -30.15 -8.04
C PRO A 79 -7.35 -29.26 -8.21
N GLU A 80 -7.15 -28.68 -9.39
CA GLU A 80 -6.01 -27.81 -9.71
C GLU A 80 -6.07 -26.48 -8.94
N ILE A 81 -7.28 -25.93 -8.75
CA ILE A 81 -7.51 -24.72 -7.97
C ILE A 81 -7.27 -25.02 -6.49
N ALA A 82 -7.84 -26.11 -5.97
CA ALA A 82 -7.63 -26.53 -4.59
C ALA A 82 -6.14 -26.77 -4.28
N GLN A 83 -5.40 -27.37 -5.22
CA GLN A 83 -3.95 -27.56 -5.09
C GLN A 83 -3.18 -26.22 -5.07
N THR A 84 -3.56 -25.26 -5.92
CA THR A 84 -2.93 -23.94 -5.98
C THR A 84 -3.19 -23.15 -4.70
N VAL A 85 -4.42 -23.18 -4.20
CA VAL A 85 -4.82 -22.58 -2.93
C VAL A 85 -4.04 -23.21 -1.77
N ALA A 86 -3.90 -24.54 -1.75
CA ALA A 86 -3.13 -25.24 -0.72
C ALA A 86 -1.65 -24.79 -0.68
N LYS A 87 -1.00 -24.67 -1.85
CA LYS A 87 0.38 -24.15 -1.95
C LYS A 87 0.49 -22.72 -1.45
N ALA A 88 -0.46 -21.85 -1.81
CA ALA A 88 -0.47 -20.47 -1.34
C ALA A 88 -0.65 -20.39 0.19
N VAL A 89 -1.47 -21.26 0.78
CA VAL A 89 -1.63 -21.37 2.24
C VAL A 89 -0.35 -21.87 2.90
N GLU A 90 0.30 -22.88 2.32
CA GLU A 90 1.56 -23.43 2.83
C GLU A 90 2.67 -22.37 2.84
N ALA A 91 2.89 -21.68 1.72
CA ALA A 91 3.85 -20.57 1.64
C ALA A 91 3.53 -19.43 2.63
N SER A 92 2.24 -19.13 2.84
CA SER A 92 1.81 -18.16 3.86
C SER A 92 2.14 -18.61 5.28
N ARG A 93 2.01 -19.91 5.59
CA ARG A 93 2.39 -20.49 6.90
C ARG A 93 3.89 -20.48 7.11
N GLU A 94 4.67 -20.77 6.08
CA GLU A 94 6.14 -20.71 6.15
C GLU A 94 6.60 -19.28 6.41
N ALA A 95 6.03 -18.29 5.70
CA ALA A 95 6.28 -16.88 5.96
C ALA A 95 5.90 -16.47 7.39
N ALA A 96 4.78 -16.97 7.91
CA ALA A 96 4.35 -16.74 9.30
C ALA A 96 5.37 -17.28 10.32
N ALA A 97 5.86 -18.50 10.10
CA ALA A 97 6.83 -19.16 10.95
C ALA A 97 8.18 -18.41 10.94
N ILE A 98 8.55 -17.85 9.79
CA ILE A 98 9.72 -16.96 9.67
C ILE A 98 9.49 -15.66 10.46
N GLY A 99 8.32 -15.03 10.35
CA GLY A 99 7.95 -13.84 11.12
C GLY A 99 8.07 -14.05 12.63
N ALA A 100 7.60 -15.19 13.15
CA ALA A 100 7.75 -15.53 14.57
C ALA A 100 9.23 -15.66 15.01
N LYS A 101 10.09 -16.19 14.14
CA LYS A 101 11.54 -16.25 14.40
C LYS A 101 12.17 -14.86 14.42
N VAL A 102 11.77 -13.98 13.49
CA VAL A 102 12.20 -12.58 13.43
C VAL A 102 11.81 -11.86 14.72
N ASP A 103 10.56 -11.96 15.18
CA ASP A 103 10.11 -11.33 16.43
C ASP A 103 10.94 -11.79 17.63
N ALA A 104 11.27 -13.09 17.70
CA ALA A 104 12.08 -13.65 18.76
C ALA A 104 13.53 -13.14 18.72
N LEU A 105 14.11 -13.01 17.52
CA LEU A 105 15.44 -12.44 17.32
C LEU A 105 15.46 -10.95 17.66
N ASP A 106 14.46 -10.17 17.24
CA ASP A 106 14.38 -8.75 17.52
C ASP A 106 14.23 -8.46 19.02
N LYS A 107 13.50 -9.30 19.76
CA LYS A 107 13.47 -9.23 21.24
C LYS A 107 14.84 -9.48 21.86
N LYS A 108 15.57 -10.53 21.43
CA LYS A 108 16.93 -10.83 21.93
C LYS A 108 17.92 -9.72 21.55
N PHE A 109 17.82 -9.22 20.33
CA PHE A 109 18.62 -8.14 19.83
C PHE A 109 18.38 -6.86 20.65
N GLY A 110 17.11 -6.48 20.88
CA GLY A 110 16.74 -5.36 21.74
C GLY A 110 17.31 -5.49 23.16
N PHE A 111 17.23 -6.69 23.76
CA PHE A 111 17.85 -6.96 25.06
C PHE A 111 19.37 -6.75 25.02
N ASN A 112 20.05 -7.22 23.97
CA ASN A 112 21.49 -7.03 23.81
C ASN A 112 21.88 -5.55 23.62
N ILE A 113 21.07 -4.75 22.91
CA ILE A 113 21.28 -3.31 22.79
C ILE A 113 21.14 -2.61 24.15
N SER A 114 20.08 -2.90 24.92
CA SER A 114 19.93 -2.34 26.28
C SER A 114 21.06 -2.79 27.21
N ARG A 115 21.51 -4.05 27.09
CA ARG A 115 22.65 -4.57 27.85
C ARG A 115 23.96 -3.85 27.47
N ALA A 116 24.16 -3.52 26.19
CA ALA A 116 25.29 -2.71 25.73
C ALA A 116 25.31 -1.32 26.38
N GLU A 117 24.14 -0.67 26.48
CA GLU A 117 24.03 0.65 27.10
C GLU A 117 24.39 0.61 28.59
N SER A 118 23.91 -0.41 29.32
CA SER A 118 24.24 -0.61 30.74
C SER A 118 25.74 -0.85 30.93
N LEU A 119 26.29 -1.87 30.25
CA LEU A 119 27.71 -2.25 30.37
C LEU A 119 28.64 -1.10 29.99
N SER A 120 28.34 -0.36 28.92
CA SER A 120 29.17 0.80 28.57
C SER A 120 29.14 1.88 29.66
N GLY A 121 28.01 2.05 30.36
CA GLY A 121 27.91 2.95 31.50
C GLY A 121 28.71 2.46 32.72
N ASP A 122 28.67 1.15 32.99
CA ASP A 122 29.47 0.51 34.04
C ASP A 122 30.98 0.65 33.77
N ILE A 123 31.41 0.34 32.54
CA ILE A 123 32.79 0.52 32.09
C ILE A 123 33.24 1.98 32.22
N ALA A 124 32.40 2.94 31.80
CA ALA A 124 32.73 4.35 31.89
C ALA A 124 32.92 4.82 33.35
N ARG A 125 32.07 4.34 34.28
CA ARG A 125 32.21 4.61 35.71
C ARG A 125 33.48 3.98 36.28
N GLY A 126 33.75 2.71 35.96
CA GLY A 126 34.95 2.01 36.41
C GLY A 126 36.24 2.66 35.89
N LEU A 127 36.27 3.06 34.61
CA LEU A 127 37.40 3.80 34.05
C LEU A 127 37.61 5.15 34.75
N SER A 128 36.53 5.86 35.05
CA SER A 128 36.61 7.14 35.76
C SER A 128 37.17 6.98 37.18
N ALA A 129 36.83 5.89 37.88
CA ALA A 129 37.43 5.56 39.17
C ALA A 129 38.92 5.22 39.03
N ALA A 130 39.28 4.37 38.07
CA ALA A 130 40.65 4.00 37.77
C ALA A 130 41.54 5.20 37.40
N MET A 131 41.01 6.17 36.64
CA MET A 131 41.73 7.41 36.30
C MET A 131 42.03 8.26 37.54
N ARG A 132 41.15 8.27 38.55
CA ARG A 132 41.40 9.00 39.82
C ARG A 132 42.40 8.29 40.71
N ALA A 133 42.49 6.97 40.61
CA ALA A 133 43.38 6.15 41.42
C ALA A 133 44.81 6.08 40.87
N THR A 134 45.00 6.26 39.56
CA THR A 134 46.34 6.20 38.97
C THR A 134 47.18 7.45 39.24
N THR A 135 48.48 7.25 39.40
CA THR A 135 49.48 8.32 39.56
C THR A 135 50.51 8.32 38.43
N GLN A 136 50.41 7.35 37.49
CA GLN A 136 51.32 7.23 36.36
C GLN A 136 50.71 7.84 35.09
N PRO A 137 51.40 8.77 34.40
CA PRO A 137 50.90 9.39 33.17
C PRO A 137 50.62 8.39 32.03
N ALA A 138 51.36 7.29 31.98
CA ALA A 138 51.18 6.24 30.97
C ALA A 138 49.84 5.50 31.14
N ASP A 139 49.44 5.25 32.39
CA ASP A 139 48.17 4.58 32.71
C ASP A 139 46.97 5.48 32.42
N GLU A 140 47.11 6.78 32.69
CA GLU A 140 46.08 7.78 32.40
C GLU A 140 45.79 7.86 30.90
N GLN A 141 46.84 7.86 30.06
CA GLN A 141 46.70 7.84 28.60
C GLN A 141 46.10 6.53 28.08
N ALA A 142 46.48 5.40 28.68
CA ALA A 142 45.91 4.09 28.35
C ALA A 142 44.40 4.03 28.69
N LEU A 143 44.00 4.53 29.87
CA LEU A 143 42.60 4.61 30.31
C LEU A 143 41.77 5.53 29.40
N ALA A 144 42.29 6.70 29.02
CA ALA A 144 41.61 7.60 28.08
C ALA A 144 41.40 6.95 26.70
N THR A 145 42.41 6.22 26.21
CA THR A 145 42.30 5.47 24.94
C THR A 145 41.26 4.36 25.05
N LEU A 146 41.24 3.65 26.17
CA LEU A 146 40.27 2.59 26.46
C LEU A 146 38.84 3.16 26.47
N PHE A 147 38.64 4.34 27.08
CA PHE A 147 37.35 5.03 27.13
C PHE A 147 36.81 5.32 25.72
N SER A 148 37.66 5.92 24.86
CA SER A 148 37.28 6.21 23.47
C SER A 148 36.98 4.94 22.67
N THR A 149 37.75 3.88 22.88
CA THR A 149 37.59 2.60 22.17
C THR A 149 36.26 1.92 22.51
N ILE A 150 35.87 1.91 23.79
CA ILE A 150 34.59 1.33 24.23
C ILE A 150 33.41 2.17 23.73
N ARG A 151 33.54 3.50 23.72
CA ARG A 151 32.51 4.39 23.18
C ARG A 151 32.29 4.14 21.68
N ASP A 152 33.36 4.01 20.90
CA ASP A 152 33.28 3.76 19.46
C ASP A 152 32.67 2.37 19.18
N ALA A 153 33.02 1.36 19.99
CA ALA A 153 32.39 0.03 19.94
C ALA A 153 30.88 0.09 20.28
N LYS A 154 30.47 0.87 21.29
CA LYS A 154 29.06 1.12 21.60
C LYS A 154 28.32 1.75 20.43
N PHE A 155 28.93 2.74 19.77
CA PHE A 155 28.30 3.42 18.64
C PHE A 155 27.90 2.42 17.53
N LEU A 156 28.78 1.47 17.22
CA LEU A 156 28.51 0.40 16.24
C LEU A 156 27.32 -0.48 16.64
N LEU A 157 27.20 -0.84 17.92
CA LEU A 157 26.03 -1.58 18.41
C LEU A 157 24.75 -0.75 18.32
N THR A 158 24.79 0.52 18.73
CA THR A 158 23.59 1.38 18.76
C THR A 158 23.07 1.75 17.38
N ARG A 159 23.90 1.69 16.33
CA ARG A 159 23.45 1.92 14.94
C ARG A 159 22.97 0.65 14.22
N LEU A 160 23.17 -0.55 14.78
CA LEU A 160 22.69 -1.79 14.16
C LEU A 160 21.19 -1.79 13.80
N PRO A 161 20.27 -1.21 14.60
CA PRO A 161 18.85 -1.17 14.25
C PRO A 161 18.56 -0.45 12.92
N SER A 162 19.38 0.55 12.53
CA SER A 162 19.22 1.29 11.27
C SER A 162 19.93 0.62 10.09
N GLN A 163 20.74 -0.41 10.32
CA GLN A 163 21.39 -1.16 9.24
C GLN A 163 20.41 -2.14 8.59
N LEU A 164 20.09 -1.90 7.32
CA LEU A 164 19.21 -2.74 6.50
C LEU A 164 19.99 -3.62 5.50
N TYR A 165 21.31 -3.47 5.44
CA TYR A 165 22.15 -4.13 4.45
C TYR A 165 23.16 -5.11 5.11
N PRO A 166 23.10 -6.44 4.82
CA PRO A 166 23.93 -7.42 5.51
C PRO A 166 25.44 -7.17 5.42
N PRO A 167 26.02 -6.74 4.28
CA PRO A 167 27.44 -6.40 4.22
C PRO A 167 27.84 -5.21 5.11
N ALA A 168 26.93 -4.25 5.34
CA ALA A 168 27.18 -3.14 6.27
C ALA A 168 27.24 -3.65 7.72
N VAL A 169 26.32 -4.54 8.12
CA VAL A 169 26.35 -5.22 9.42
C VAL A 169 27.66 -6.00 9.61
N GLY A 170 28.11 -6.71 8.57
CA GLY A 170 29.39 -7.44 8.59
C GLY A 170 30.60 -6.52 8.72
N ASN A 171 30.57 -5.32 8.13
CA ASN A 171 31.63 -4.32 8.29
C ASN A 171 31.67 -3.78 9.73
N ASP A 172 30.49 -3.48 10.28
CA ASP A 172 30.35 -2.98 11.65
C ASP A 172 30.83 -4.02 12.67
N LEU A 173 30.54 -5.31 12.44
CA LEU A 173 31.04 -6.41 13.27
C LEU A 173 32.57 -6.48 13.25
N ARG A 174 33.21 -6.30 12.08
CA ARG A 174 34.68 -6.27 11.99
C ARG A 174 35.26 -5.13 12.81
N GLN A 175 34.76 -3.91 12.62
CA GLN A 175 35.20 -2.74 13.38
C GLN A 175 34.97 -2.93 14.89
N PHE A 176 33.83 -3.48 15.27
CA PHE A 176 33.52 -3.78 16.67
C PHE A 176 34.55 -4.73 17.27
N ARG A 177 34.87 -5.84 16.58
CA ARG A 177 35.90 -6.79 17.03
C ARG A 177 37.29 -6.15 17.11
N GLU A 178 37.64 -5.28 16.18
CA GLU A 178 38.91 -4.52 16.21
C GLU A 178 38.99 -3.61 17.44
N HIS A 179 37.93 -2.84 17.72
CA HIS A 179 37.84 -2.02 18.93
C HIS A 179 37.93 -2.88 20.19
N MET A 180 37.24 -4.02 20.24
CA MET A 180 37.29 -4.88 21.43
C MET A 180 38.64 -5.57 21.64
N ALA A 181 39.31 -6.00 20.57
CA ALA A 181 40.67 -6.52 20.65
C ALA A 181 41.64 -5.47 21.20
N LYS A 182 41.55 -4.23 20.69
CA LYS A 182 42.36 -3.11 21.17
C LYS A 182 42.08 -2.78 22.65
N ALA A 183 40.82 -2.82 23.07
CA ALA A 183 40.45 -2.60 24.46
C ALA A 183 41.03 -3.69 25.39
N MET A 184 40.96 -4.97 25.00
CA MET A 184 41.56 -6.05 25.79
C MET A 184 43.09 -5.95 25.88
N GLU A 185 43.76 -5.53 24.79
CA GLU A 185 45.20 -5.30 24.79
C GLU A 185 45.60 -4.17 25.74
N LEU A 186 44.95 -3.01 25.63
CA LEU A 186 45.18 -1.87 26.52
C LEU A 186 44.92 -2.22 27.99
N ARG A 187 43.89 -3.02 28.27
CA ARG A 187 43.57 -3.47 29.63
C ARG A 187 44.71 -4.30 30.26
N ARG A 188 45.43 -5.11 29.48
CA ARG A 188 46.56 -5.93 29.97
C ARG A 188 47.76 -5.11 30.45
N HIS A 189 47.88 -3.86 30.00
CA HIS A 189 48.95 -2.96 30.40
C HIS A 189 48.62 -2.18 31.68
N LEU A 190 47.38 -2.22 32.15
CA LEU A 190 46.94 -1.52 33.36
C LEU A 190 47.21 -2.36 34.63
N PRO A 191 47.39 -1.71 35.80
CA PRO A 191 47.64 -2.38 37.07
C PRO A 191 46.59 -3.44 37.43
N ALA A 192 47.03 -4.47 38.16
CA ALA A 192 46.14 -5.43 38.82
C ALA A 192 45.75 -4.89 40.20
N ALA A 193 44.74 -4.01 40.22
CA ALA A 193 44.04 -3.62 41.45
C ALA A 193 42.55 -3.92 41.28
N ASP A 194 41.83 -4.13 42.39
CA ASP A 194 40.41 -4.53 42.41
C ASP A 194 39.53 -3.62 41.52
N GLU A 195 39.85 -2.33 41.49
CA GLU A 195 39.16 -1.30 40.69
C GLU A 195 39.29 -1.51 39.17
N PHE A 196 40.39 -2.12 38.72
CA PHE A 196 40.63 -2.44 37.31
C PHE A 196 40.07 -3.81 36.93
N GLU A 197 39.97 -4.75 37.87
CA GLU A 197 39.49 -6.12 37.61
C GLU A 197 38.01 -6.14 37.23
N SER A 198 37.17 -5.38 37.95
CA SER A 198 35.77 -5.16 37.59
C SER A 198 35.59 -4.62 36.15
N VAL A 199 36.43 -3.65 35.76
CA VAL A 199 36.44 -3.09 34.40
C VAL A 199 36.81 -4.14 33.34
N ALA A 200 37.69 -5.09 33.67
CA ALA A 200 38.06 -6.15 32.74
C ALA A 200 36.87 -7.08 32.45
N ASP A 201 36.13 -7.46 33.49
CA ASP A 201 34.96 -8.33 33.39
C ASP A 201 33.83 -7.65 32.60
N ASP A 202 33.62 -6.35 32.79
CA ASP A 202 32.65 -5.59 32.02
C ASP A 202 33.06 -5.47 30.54
N ILE A 203 34.34 -5.23 30.24
CA ILE A 203 34.87 -5.20 28.86
C ILE A 203 34.71 -6.56 28.19
N ALA A 204 34.98 -7.65 28.90
CA ALA A 204 34.77 -9.01 28.39
C ALA A 204 33.28 -9.30 28.13
N SER A 205 32.41 -8.88 29.04
CA SER A 205 30.95 -8.99 28.90
C SER A 205 30.40 -8.15 27.74
N PHE A 206 30.98 -6.98 27.51
CA PHE A 206 30.65 -6.11 26.39
C PHE A 206 31.12 -6.69 25.05
N ALA A 207 32.31 -7.31 25.01
CA ALA A 207 32.81 -7.99 23.82
C ALA A 207 31.93 -9.18 23.40
N ALA A 208 31.29 -9.86 24.36
CA ALA A 208 30.35 -10.95 24.10
C ALA A 208 29.04 -10.49 23.44
N LEU A 209 28.81 -9.18 23.28
CA LEU A 209 27.66 -8.63 22.55
C LEU A 209 27.83 -8.67 21.02
N ASP A 210 28.93 -9.25 20.52
CA ASP A 210 29.10 -9.49 19.09
C ASP A 210 27.99 -10.39 18.50
N GLU A 211 27.32 -11.20 19.34
CA GLU A 211 26.13 -11.98 19.00
C GLU A 211 24.98 -11.10 18.45
N ALA A 212 24.87 -9.84 18.89
CA ALA A 212 23.85 -8.91 18.39
C ALA A 212 23.99 -8.67 16.87
N PHE A 213 25.21 -8.68 16.33
CA PHE A 213 25.45 -8.55 14.89
C PHE A 213 25.01 -9.80 14.13
N ALA A 214 25.25 -11.00 14.70
CA ALA A 214 24.79 -12.25 14.14
C ALA A 214 23.25 -12.33 14.12
N GLN A 215 22.62 -11.93 15.23
CA GLN A 215 21.16 -11.83 15.34
C GLN A 215 20.59 -10.87 14.29
N ARG A 216 21.16 -9.67 14.13
CA ARG A 216 20.71 -8.71 13.12
C ARG A 216 20.89 -9.23 11.69
N THR A 217 22.01 -9.88 11.40
CA THR A 217 22.26 -10.48 10.08
C THR A 217 21.23 -11.57 9.76
N GLU A 218 20.94 -12.42 10.75
CA GLU A 218 19.93 -13.49 10.60
C GLU A 218 18.52 -12.91 10.46
N THR A 219 18.16 -11.86 11.22
CA THR A 219 16.89 -11.14 11.03
C THR A 219 16.76 -10.66 9.58
N LEU A 220 17.76 -9.96 9.03
CA LEU A 220 17.70 -9.45 7.65
C LEU A 220 17.56 -10.59 6.61
N ARG A 221 18.24 -11.72 6.85
CA ARG A 221 18.15 -12.91 6.00
C ARG A 221 16.74 -13.51 6.04
N LEU A 222 16.19 -13.72 7.24
CA LEU A 222 14.85 -14.24 7.45
C LEU A 222 13.78 -13.32 6.88
N THR A 223 13.90 -11.99 7.04
CA THR A 223 12.98 -11.04 6.41
C THR A 223 13.01 -11.16 4.89
N THR A 224 14.18 -11.39 4.29
CA THR A 224 14.31 -11.64 2.85
C THR A 224 13.61 -12.94 2.43
N ASP A 225 13.79 -14.03 3.19
CA ASP A 225 13.12 -15.31 2.92
C ASP A 225 11.59 -15.19 3.04
N ALA A 226 11.08 -14.45 4.04
CA ALA A 226 9.65 -14.20 4.20
C ALA A 226 9.07 -13.43 3.01
N HIS A 227 9.79 -12.43 2.50
CA HIS A 227 9.39 -11.71 1.29
C HIS A 227 9.36 -12.60 0.05
N ALA A 228 10.29 -13.55 -0.08
CA ALA A 228 10.28 -14.51 -1.19
C ALA A 228 9.04 -15.42 -1.17
N HIS A 229 8.65 -15.94 0.00
CA HIS A 229 7.43 -16.74 0.13
C HIS A 229 6.17 -15.90 -0.16
N ASN A 230 6.14 -14.63 0.23
CA ASN A 230 5.02 -13.74 -0.11
C ASN A 230 4.92 -13.52 -1.63
N GLN A 231 6.05 -13.34 -2.30
CA GLN A 231 6.09 -13.21 -3.74
C GLN A 231 5.60 -14.50 -4.44
N GLU A 232 5.90 -15.67 -3.88
CA GLU A 232 5.34 -16.94 -4.37
C GLU A 232 3.81 -16.98 -4.20
N VAL A 233 3.29 -16.61 -3.03
CA VAL A 233 1.83 -16.51 -2.78
C VAL A 233 1.16 -15.58 -3.79
N ARG A 234 1.71 -14.38 -4.00
CA ARG A 234 1.20 -13.43 -4.99
C ARG A 234 1.21 -14.02 -6.40
N THR A 235 2.31 -14.66 -6.79
CA THR A 235 2.42 -15.29 -8.13
C THR A 235 1.38 -16.40 -8.33
N LEU A 236 1.17 -17.24 -7.31
CA LEU A 236 0.15 -18.30 -7.35
C LEU A 236 -1.27 -17.72 -7.43
N VAL A 237 -1.57 -16.70 -6.62
CA VAL A 237 -2.88 -16.03 -6.60
C VAL A 237 -3.14 -15.28 -7.90
N ASP A 238 -2.17 -14.53 -8.42
CA ASP A 238 -2.30 -13.79 -9.69
C ASP A 238 -2.53 -14.76 -10.85
N GLY A 239 -1.78 -15.87 -10.89
CA GLY A 239 -1.98 -16.93 -11.87
C GLY A 239 -3.38 -17.56 -11.78
N LEU A 240 -3.87 -17.78 -10.55
CA LEU A 240 -5.23 -18.28 -10.32
C LEU A 240 -6.30 -17.28 -10.79
N VAL A 241 -6.17 -16.00 -10.44
CA VAL A 241 -7.10 -14.93 -10.84
C VAL A 241 -7.11 -14.76 -12.36
N GLN A 242 -5.94 -14.74 -13.00
CA GLN A 242 -5.84 -14.70 -14.46
C GLN A 242 -6.49 -15.92 -15.12
N GLY A 243 -6.26 -17.12 -14.58
CA GLY A 243 -6.89 -18.34 -15.05
C GLY A 243 -8.42 -18.31 -14.92
N MET A 244 -8.94 -17.81 -13.80
CA MET A 244 -10.39 -17.65 -13.57
C MET A 244 -11.02 -16.63 -14.50
N ASN A 245 -10.34 -15.51 -14.76
CA ASN A 245 -10.82 -14.50 -15.71
C ASN A 245 -10.83 -15.04 -17.14
N ALA A 246 -9.75 -15.70 -17.58
CA ALA A 246 -9.70 -16.33 -18.90
C ALA A 246 -10.77 -17.43 -19.09
N ALA A 247 -11.01 -18.23 -18.04
CA ALA A 247 -12.08 -19.23 -18.05
C ALA A 247 -13.47 -18.57 -18.11
N SER A 248 -13.68 -17.47 -17.36
CA SER A 248 -14.90 -16.67 -17.41
C SER A 248 -15.14 -16.07 -18.80
N ASP A 249 -14.10 -15.55 -19.46
CA ASP A 249 -14.19 -15.00 -20.81
C ASP A 249 -14.55 -16.08 -21.85
N ALA A 250 -13.92 -17.25 -21.76
CA ALA A 250 -14.22 -18.39 -22.63
C ALA A 250 -15.67 -18.90 -22.47
N VAL A 251 -16.16 -18.97 -21.22
CA VAL A 251 -17.54 -19.34 -20.92
C VAL A 251 -18.52 -18.29 -21.43
N THR A 252 -18.18 -17.00 -21.29
CA THR A 252 -19.00 -15.89 -21.80
C THR A 252 -19.10 -15.92 -23.32
N ALA A 253 -17.98 -16.15 -24.02
CA ALA A 253 -17.97 -16.33 -25.47
C ALA A 253 -18.87 -17.50 -25.92
N ARG A 254 -18.78 -18.64 -25.22
CA ARG A 254 -19.63 -19.81 -25.52
C ARG A 254 -21.12 -19.58 -25.23
N SER A 255 -21.44 -18.80 -24.19
CA SER A 255 -22.81 -18.38 -23.90
C SER A 255 -23.39 -17.47 -24.99
N GLN A 256 -22.57 -16.56 -25.53
CA GLN A 256 -22.94 -15.71 -26.67
C GLN A 256 -23.19 -16.52 -27.96
N GLU A 257 -22.37 -17.53 -28.24
CA GLU A 257 -22.60 -18.48 -29.34
C GLU A 257 -23.94 -19.23 -29.19
N GLY A 258 -24.25 -19.72 -27.97
CA GLY A 258 -25.52 -20.36 -27.67
C GLY A 258 -26.73 -19.43 -27.82
N ALA A 259 -26.59 -18.16 -27.42
CA ALA A 259 -27.63 -17.16 -27.60
C ALA A 259 -27.92 -16.89 -29.09
N ALA A 260 -26.87 -16.83 -29.93
CA ALA A 260 -27.00 -16.70 -31.38
C ALA A 260 -27.63 -17.94 -32.04
N ALA A 261 -27.36 -19.14 -31.50
CA ALA A 261 -28.02 -20.37 -31.97
C ALA A 261 -29.52 -20.37 -31.64
N LEU A 262 -29.90 -19.88 -30.45
CA LEU A 262 -31.30 -19.76 -30.04
C LEU A 262 -32.09 -18.78 -30.92
N THR A 263 -31.51 -17.61 -31.26
CA THR A 263 -32.16 -16.66 -32.17
C THR A 263 -32.35 -17.26 -33.57
N ALA A 264 -31.36 -18.01 -34.08
CA ALA A 264 -31.49 -18.70 -35.37
C ALA A 264 -32.58 -19.79 -35.39
N VAL A 265 -32.83 -20.48 -34.26
CA VAL A 265 -33.96 -21.43 -34.14
C VAL A 265 -35.29 -20.70 -34.14
N LEU A 266 -35.40 -19.57 -33.42
CA LEU A 266 -36.61 -18.74 -33.41
C LEU A 266 -36.93 -18.18 -34.80
N ASP A 267 -35.93 -17.74 -35.56
CA ASP A 267 -36.11 -17.27 -36.95
C ASP A 267 -36.64 -18.38 -37.88
N ARG A 268 -36.16 -19.62 -37.73
CA ARG A 268 -36.70 -20.77 -38.50
C ARG A 268 -38.15 -21.07 -38.14
N LEU A 269 -38.53 -20.98 -36.85
CA LEU A 269 -39.90 -21.19 -36.40
C LEU A 269 -40.86 -20.13 -36.99
N THR A 270 -40.44 -18.86 -37.04
CA THR A 270 -41.26 -17.79 -37.64
C THR A 270 -41.47 -18.00 -39.16
N LEU A 271 -40.44 -18.41 -39.90
CA LEU A 271 -40.54 -18.75 -41.33
C LEU A 271 -41.48 -19.93 -41.59
N ILE A 272 -41.41 -20.99 -40.77
CA ILE A 272 -42.31 -22.15 -40.87
C ILE A 272 -43.76 -21.74 -40.61
N ALA A 273 -44.01 -20.91 -39.60
CA ALA A 273 -45.34 -20.39 -39.29
C ALA A 273 -45.92 -19.56 -40.44
N LEU A 274 -45.10 -18.70 -41.06
CA LEU A 274 -45.49 -17.88 -42.22
C LEU A 274 -45.84 -18.75 -43.44
N GLY A 275 -45.05 -19.79 -43.70
CA GLY A 275 -45.30 -20.74 -44.78
C GLY A 275 -46.59 -21.55 -44.59
N ALA A 276 -46.88 -21.99 -43.36
CA ALA A 276 -48.13 -22.70 -43.05
C ALA A 276 -49.36 -21.81 -43.28
N PHE A 277 -49.27 -20.53 -42.94
CA PHE A 277 -50.35 -19.55 -43.15
C PHE A 277 -50.67 -19.35 -44.65
N LEU A 278 -49.64 -19.26 -45.50
CA LEU A 278 -49.76 -19.14 -46.96
C LEU A 278 -50.48 -20.35 -47.59
N VAL A 279 -50.16 -21.57 -47.15
CA VAL A 279 -50.77 -22.79 -47.70
C VAL A 279 -52.23 -22.92 -47.30
N ILE A 280 -52.60 -22.57 -46.06
CA ILE A 280 -54.00 -22.54 -45.62
C ILE A 280 -54.80 -21.54 -46.46
N GLY A 281 -54.22 -20.36 -46.73
CA GLY A 281 -54.83 -19.36 -47.63
C GLY A 281 -55.07 -19.88 -49.05
N LEU A 282 -54.10 -20.60 -49.62
CA LEU A 282 -54.21 -21.16 -50.98
C LEU A 282 -55.29 -22.26 -51.09
N ILE A 283 -55.38 -23.14 -50.09
CA ILE A 283 -56.39 -24.20 -50.04
C ILE A 283 -57.80 -23.62 -49.89
N GLY A 284 -57.96 -22.58 -49.07
CA GLY A 284 -59.21 -21.84 -48.94
C GLY A 284 -59.66 -21.20 -50.27
N GLY A 285 -58.73 -20.55 -50.97
CA GLY A 285 -59.00 -19.95 -52.28
C GLY A 285 -59.38 -20.96 -53.37
N LEU A 286 -58.76 -22.15 -53.38
CA LEU A 286 -59.02 -23.18 -54.38
C LEU A 286 -60.41 -23.84 -54.22
N ASN A 287 -60.85 -24.07 -52.98
CA ASN A 287 -62.18 -24.62 -52.69
C ASN A 287 -63.32 -23.67 -53.10
N MET A 288 -63.10 -22.36 -52.94
CA MET A 288 -64.06 -21.34 -53.36
C MET A 288 -64.20 -21.27 -54.89
N LEU A 289 -63.13 -21.54 -55.64
CA LEU A 289 -63.13 -21.53 -57.11
C LEU A 289 -63.84 -22.77 -57.71
N LEU A 290 -63.65 -23.95 -57.11
CA LEU A 290 -64.23 -25.21 -57.60
C LEU A 290 -65.74 -25.31 -57.34
N GLY A 291 -66.23 -24.81 -56.20
CA GLY A 291 -67.67 -24.78 -55.88
C GLY A 291 -68.49 -23.93 -56.85
N TYR A 292 -67.91 -22.84 -57.36
CA TYR A 292 -68.58 -21.94 -58.31
C TYR A 292 -68.77 -22.56 -59.70
N ARG A 293 -67.87 -23.47 -60.13
CA ARG A 293 -67.85 -24.01 -61.50
C ARG A 293 -68.74 -25.24 -61.71
N PHE A 294 -68.89 -26.09 -60.69
CA PHE A 294 -69.53 -27.40 -60.82
C PHE A 294 -71.00 -27.47 -60.35
N ILE A 295 -71.49 -26.45 -59.62
CA ILE A 295 -72.84 -26.45 -59.04
C ILE A 295 -73.75 -25.39 -59.70
N MET A 296 -73.22 -24.20 -60.04
CA MET A 296 -74.04 -23.07 -60.51
C MET A 296 -74.41 -23.10 -62.00
N GLN A 297 -73.69 -23.84 -62.87
CA GLN A 297 -73.97 -23.88 -64.32
C GLN A 297 -75.12 -24.84 -64.73
N PRO A 298 -75.20 -26.10 -64.25
CA PRO A 298 -76.28 -27.03 -64.66
C PRO A 298 -77.68 -26.61 -64.17
N VAL A 299 -77.73 -25.91 -63.03
CA VAL A 299 -78.98 -25.39 -62.43
C VAL A 299 -79.57 -24.24 -63.26
N ARG A 300 -78.73 -23.49 -63.99
CA ARG A 300 -79.18 -22.41 -64.87
C ARG A 300 -79.72 -22.94 -66.20
N ASP A 301 -79.15 -24.04 -66.71
CA ASP A 301 -79.57 -24.69 -67.95
C ASP A 301 -80.88 -25.48 -67.79
N ALA A 302 -81.12 -26.11 -66.63
CA ALA A 302 -82.38 -26.80 -66.33
C ALA A 302 -83.57 -25.84 -66.10
N SER A 303 -83.31 -24.66 -65.55
CA SER A 303 -84.33 -23.61 -65.32
C SER A 303 -84.76 -22.92 -66.62
N GLN A 304 -83.85 -22.75 -67.59
CA GLN A 304 -84.15 -22.14 -68.89
C GLN A 304 -84.92 -23.06 -69.84
N ALA A 305 -84.72 -24.38 -69.78
CA ALA A 305 -85.51 -25.36 -70.55
C ALA A 305 -86.97 -25.47 -70.06
N LEU A 306 -87.20 -25.40 -68.74
CA LEU A 306 -88.54 -25.42 -68.12
C LEU A 306 -89.34 -24.12 -68.40
N GLN A 307 -88.68 -22.98 -68.57
CA GLN A 307 -89.33 -21.70 -68.92
C GLN A 307 -89.60 -21.51 -70.42
N ALA A 308 -88.96 -22.29 -71.30
CA ALA A 308 -89.19 -22.31 -72.75
C ALA A 308 -90.38 -23.23 -73.13
N LEU A 309 -90.56 -24.36 -72.43
CA LEU A 309 -91.72 -25.25 -72.58
C LEU A 309 -93.03 -24.66 -72.03
N ALA A 310 -92.98 -23.88 -70.94
CA ALA A 310 -94.16 -23.22 -70.37
C ALA A 310 -94.72 -22.08 -71.23
N ARG A 311 -94.02 -21.70 -72.32
CA ARG A 311 -94.42 -20.63 -73.26
C ARG A 311 -94.81 -21.11 -74.65
N GLY A 312 -94.98 -22.42 -74.84
CA GLY A 312 -95.57 -23.00 -76.06
C GLY A 312 -94.64 -23.11 -77.27
N ASP A 313 -93.33 -23.10 -77.07
CA ASP A 313 -92.34 -23.17 -78.15
C ASP A 313 -91.69 -24.56 -78.20
N SER A 314 -92.02 -25.35 -79.24
CA SER A 314 -91.70 -26.78 -79.35
C SER A 314 -90.59 -27.08 -80.36
N ALA A 315 -89.47 -26.37 -80.27
CA ALA A 315 -88.25 -26.74 -80.97
C ALA A 315 -86.97 -26.34 -80.19
N VAL A 316 -86.61 -27.10 -79.15
CA VAL A 316 -85.29 -26.99 -78.51
C VAL A 316 -84.67 -28.39 -78.37
N PRO A 317 -83.51 -28.68 -79.00
CA PRO A 317 -82.86 -29.98 -78.90
C PRO A 317 -82.04 -30.09 -77.60
N LEU A 318 -82.43 -31.00 -76.70
CA LEU A 318 -81.67 -31.34 -75.49
C LEU A 318 -80.85 -32.62 -75.73
N ARG A 319 -79.53 -32.54 -75.51
CA ARG A 319 -78.60 -33.68 -75.55
C ARG A 319 -78.59 -34.43 -74.21
N PRO A 320 -78.40 -35.76 -74.22
CA PRO A 320 -78.53 -36.61 -73.03
C PRO A 320 -77.38 -36.41 -72.03
N SER A 321 -77.73 -36.33 -70.74
CA SER A 321 -76.82 -36.46 -69.60
C SER A 321 -77.17 -37.75 -68.83
N PRO A 322 -76.18 -38.52 -68.34
CA PRO A 322 -76.38 -39.88 -67.83
C PRO A 322 -76.50 -39.88 -66.30
N LEU A 323 -77.61 -39.46 -65.73
CA LEU A 323 -77.96 -39.77 -64.33
C LEU A 323 -79.45 -40.08 -64.25
N ARG A 324 -79.75 -41.26 -63.68
CA ARG A 324 -81.03 -41.98 -63.78
C ARG A 324 -82.00 -41.61 -62.65
N GLU A 325 -81.60 -40.71 -61.77
CA GLU A 325 -82.34 -40.32 -60.55
C GLU A 325 -83.30 -39.14 -60.74
N ILE A 326 -83.64 -38.75 -61.97
CA ILE A 326 -84.70 -37.75 -62.29
C ILE A 326 -85.86 -38.41 -63.05
N ALA A 327 -86.30 -39.59 -62.58
CA ALA A 327 -87.52 -40.25 -63.01
C ALA A 327 -88.54 -40.45 -61.87
N ASP A 328 -88.15 -40.26 -60.61
CA ASP A 328 -89.02 -40.38 -59.42
C ASP A 328 -89.48 -39.03 -58.83
N ILE A 329 -89.40 -37.95 -59.60
CA ILE A 329 -89.96 -36.64 -59.24
C ILE A 329 -91.45 -36.53 -59.63
N HIS A 330 -92.05 -37.58 -60.22
CA HIS A 330 -93.50 -37.63 -60.49
C HIS A 330 -94.36 -37.90 -59.25
N GLY A 331 -93.76 -38.27 -58.10
CA GLY A 331 -94.43 -38.35 -56.79
C GLY A 331 -94.17 -37.16 -55.84
N ALA A 332 -93.27 -36.24 -56.21
CA ALA A 332 -92.86 -35.12 -55.35
C ALA A 332 -93.80 -33.91 -55.41
N VAL A 333 -94.82 -33.93 -56.26
CA VAL A 333 -95.79 -32.84 -56.44
C VAL A 333 -96.95 -32.92 -55.43
N GLU A 334 -97.18 -34.07 -54.79
CA GLU A 334 -98.09 -34.16 -53.62
C GLU A 334 -97.37 -33.85 -52.30
N ALA A 335 -96.07 -34.12 -52.19
CA ALA A 335 -95.24 -33.70 -51.04
C ALA A 335 -94.87 -32.20 -51.07
N PHE A 336 -94.99 -31.52 -52.21
CA PHE A 336 -94.74 -30.07 -52.36
C PHE A 336 -95.77 -29.22 -51.59
N ARG A 337 -96.96 -29.75 -51.31
CA ARG A 337 -97.98 -29.07 -50.50
C ARG A 337 -97.66 -29.09 -49.01
N ASP A 338 -97.01 -30.14 -48.50
CA ASP A 338 -96.50 -30.21 -47.12
C ASP A 338 -95.10 -29.59 -46.96
N ALA A 339 -94.30 -29.55 -48.04
CA ALA A 339 -92.95 -28.97 -48.05
C ALA A 339 -92.92 -27.43 -48.14
N LEU A 340 -93.98 -26.76 -48.60
CA LEU A 340 -94.06 -25.29 -48.56
C LEU A 340 -94.18 -24.77 -47.11
N ASP A 341 -94.82 -25.52 -46.24
CA ASP A 341 -94.89 -25.24 -44.79
C ASP A 341 -93.56 -25.55 -44.07
N ALA A 342 -92.80 -26.54 -44.55
CA ALA A 342 -91.48 -26.87 -44.02
C ALA A 342 -90.36 -25.95 -44.53
N ARG A 343 -90.46 -25.42 -45.76
CA ARG A 343 -89.48 -24.51 -46.36
C ARG A 343 -89.49 -23.13 -45.70
N GLN A 344 -90.66 -22.62 -45.32
CA GLN A 344 -90.74 -21.36 -44.60
C GLN A 344 -90.12 -21.48 -43.19
N ARG A 345 -90.34 -22.62 -42.52
CA ARG A 345 -89.66 -22.95 -41.25
C ARG A 345 -88.16 -23.19 -41.42
N ALA A 346 -87.70 -23.82 -42.51
CA ALA A 346 -86.28 -24.09 -42.77
C ALA A 346 -85.50 -22.83 -43.19
N GLU A 347 -86.14 -21.89 -43.89
CA GLU A 347 -85.54 -20.61 -44.30
C GLU A 347 -85.55 -19.59 -43.14
N GLU A 348 -86.55 -19.64 -42.27
CA GLU A 348 -86.51 -19.01 -40.93
C GLU A 348 -85.41 -19.64 -40.06
N THR A 349 -85.31 -20.97 -39.98
CA THR A 349 -84.26 -21.65 -39.18
C THR A 349 -82.86 -21.35 -39.71
N ARG A 350 -82.68 -21.24 -41.04
CA ARG A 350 -81.40 -20.89 -41.65
C ARG A 350 -81.05 -19.42 -41.46
N ARG A 351 -82.01 -18.50 -41.59
CA ARG A 351 -81.79 -17.08 -41.26
C ARG A 351 -81.55 -16.86 -39.76
N ASP A 352 -82.20 -17.63 -38.91
CA ASP A 352 -81.95 -17.67 -37.46
C ASP A 352 -80.58 -18.27 -37.16
N GLN A 353 -80.14 -19.32 -37.85
CA GLN A 353 -78.81 -19.91 -37.69
C GLN A 353 -77.70 -19.00 -38.23
N GLU A 354 -77.90 -18.34 -39.37
CA GLU A 354 -76.96 -17.36 -39.93
C GLU A 354 -76.89 -16.12 -39.01
N ARG A 355 -78.04 -15.61 -38.53
CA ARG A 355 -78.05 -14.54 -37.51
C ARG A 355 -77.38 -14.96 -36.21
N ARG A 356 -77.70 -16.15 -35.67
CA ARG A 356 -77.08 -16.66 -34.43
C ARG A 356 -75.60 -16.89 -34.61
N ALA A 357 -75.15 -17.44 -35.74
CA ALA A 357 -73.74 -17.62 -36.04
C ALA A 357 -73.00 -16.28 -36.20
N GLU A 358 -73.66 -15.27 -36.78
CA GLU A 358 -73.10 -13.92 -36.93
C GLU A 358 -73.10 -13.15 -35.60
N GLU A 359 -74.13 -13.31 -34.77
CA GLU A 359 -74.22 -12.83 -33.39
C GLU A 359 -73.17 -13.52 -32.50
N GLU A 360 -73.01 -14.84 -32.59
CA GLU A 360 -71.98 -15.63 -31.89
C GLU A 360 -70.57 -15.24 -32.35
N ARG A 361 -70.35 -15.02 -33.66
CA ARG A 361 -69.07 -14.55 -34.20
C ARG A 361 -68.75 -13.15 -33.69
N ARG A 362 -69.73 -12.23 -33.69
CA ARG A 362 -69.57 -10.88 -33.12
C ARG A 362 -69.29 -10.94 -31.62
N ALA A 363 -69.99 -11.78 -30.87
CA ALA A 363 -69.79 -11.96 -29.44
C ALA A 363 -68.41 -12.55 -29.11
N LEU A 364 -67.96 -13.55 -29.89
CA LEU A 364 -66.63 -14.14 -29.76
C LEU A 364 -65.54 -13.11 -30.10
N MET A 365 -65.70 -12.37 -31.20
CA MET A 365 -64.76 -11.31 -31.59
C MET A 365 -64.70 -10.20 -30.55
N ALA A 366 -65.84 -9.77 -30.00
CA ALA A 366 -65.88 -8.80 -28.90
C ALA A 366 -65.15 -9.33 -27.65
N THR A 367 -65.39 -10.59 -27.28
CA THR A 367 -64.71 -11.21 -26.13
C THR A 367 -63.19 -11.31 -26.33
N LEU A 368 -62.75 -11.68 -27.54
CA LEU A 368 -61.33 -11.73 -27.90
C LEU A 368 -60.71 -10.32 -27.93
N ALA A 369 -61.45 -9.32 -28.44
CA ALA A 369 -61.04 -7.93 -28.46
C ALA A 369 -60.87 -7.37 -27.04
N ASP A 370 -61.82 -7.64 -26.13
CA ASP A 370 -61.75 -7.25 -24.72
C ASP A 370 -60.64 -7.98 -23.95
N GLY A 371 -60.32 -9.22 -24.33
CA GLY A 371 -59.18 -9.97 -23.79
C GLY A 371 -57.84 -9.39 -24.24
N LEU A 372 -57.74 -9.06 -25.54
CA LEU A 372 -56.57 -8.42 -26.13
C LEU A 372 -56.34 -7.03 -25.54
N GLU A 373 -57.40 -6.21 -25.43
CA GLU A 373 -57.37 -4.87 -24.84
C GLU A 373 -56.77 -4.91 -23.43
N ARG A 374 -57.33 -5.76 -22.56
CA ARG A 374 -56.85 -5.91 -21.17
C ARG A 374 -55.41 -6.39 -21.10
N SER A 375 -55.03 -7.37 -21.93
CA SER A 375 -53.68 -7.91 -21.91
C SER A 375 -52.66 -6.87 -22.39
N VAL A 376 -52.94 -6.14 -23.47
CA VAL A 376 -52.03 -5.11 -23.99
C VAL A 376 -51.96 -3.91 -23.05
N GLN A 377 -53.09 -3.45 -22.51
CA GLN A 377 -53.09 -2.37 -21.51
C GLN A 377 -52.28 -2.75 -20.26
N ALA A 378 -52.39 -4.00 -19.79
CA ALA A 378 -51.60 -4.48 -18.66
C ALA A 378 -50.09 -4.50 -18.96
N VAL A 379 -49.70 -4.96 -20.15
CA VAL A 379 -48.29 -5.00 -20.58
C VAL A 379 -47.74 -3.59 -20.80
N ALA A 380 -48.46 -2.73 -21.51
CA ALA A 380 -48.06 -1.34 -21.76
C ALA A 380 -48.00 -0.52 -20.45
N GLY A 381 -48.93 -0.75 -19.53
CA GLY A 381 -48.91 -0.15 -18.19
C GLY A 381 -47.70 -0.61 -17.37
N SER A 382 -47.42 -1.92 -17.35
CA SER A 382 -46.22 -2.47 -16.69
C SER A 382 -44.93 -1.93 -17.31
N LEU A 383 -44.87 -1.81 -18.64
CA LEU A 383 -43.72 -1.26 -19.34
C LEU A 383 -43.50 0.23 -19.01
N SER A 384 -44.58 1.00 -18.90
CA SER A 384 -44.52 2.42 -18.50
C SER A 384 -44.02 2.59 -17.06
N VAL A 385 -44.47 1.74 -16.13
CA VAL A 385 -43.98 1.73 -14.74
C VAL A 385 -42.49 1.39 -14.69
N ALA A 386 -42.08 0.31 -15.37
CA ALA A 386 -40.68 -0.09 -15.44
C ALA A 386 -39.78 1.00 -16.06
N ALA A 387 -40.24 1.67 -17.12
CA ALA A 387 -39.54 2.80 -17.72
C ALA A 387 -39.40 3.99 -16.74
N ALA A 388 -40.45 4.30 -15.97
CA ALA A 388 -40.40 5.35 -14.95
C ALA A 388 -39.40 5.00 -13.81
N GLU A 389 -39.35 3.74 -13.37
CA GLU A 389 -38.39 3.26 -12.37
C GLU A 389 -36.95 3.32 -12.87
N VAL A 390 -36.70 2.91 -14.12
CA VAL A 390 -35.37 3.03 -14.76
C VAL A 390 -34.96 4.50 -14.86
N THR A 391 -35.88 5.39 -15.23
CA THR A 391 -35.60 6.84 -15.30
C THR A 391 -35.24 7.41 -13.93
N GLY A 392 -35.99 7.05 -12.89
CA GLY A 392 -35.70 7.47 -11.51
C GLY A 392 -34.33 6.98 -11.03
N SER A 393 -34.03 5.70 -11.29
CA SER A 393 -32.74 5.10 -10.95
C SER A 393 -31.58 5.74 -11.71
N ALA A 394 -31.74 5.97 -13.02
CA ALA A 394 -30.73 6.62 -13.85
C ALA A 394 -30.47 8.07 -13.39
N ARG A 395 -31.51 8.85 -13.03
CA ARG A 395 -31.32 10.18 -12.45
C ARG A 395 -30.53 10.15 -11.15
N ALA A 396 -30.80 9.18 -10.28
CA ALA A 396 -30.05 9.00 -9.04
C ALA A 396 -28.57 8.69 -9.33
N VAL A 397 -28.30 7.80 -10.28
CA VAL A 397 -26.93 7.48 -10.73
C VAL A 397 -26.22 8.69 -11.31
N ALA A 398 -26.89 9.48 -12.16
CA ALA A 398 -26.34 10.72 -12.71
C ALA A 398 -26.01 11.74 -11.60
N GLY A 399 -26.87 11.87 -10.59
CA GLY A 399 -26.63 12.71 -9.41
C GLY A 399 -25.41 12.25 -8.60
N MET A 400 -25.29 10.95 -8.32
CA MET A 400 -24.14 10.38 -7.62
C MET A 400 -22.84 10.55 -8.40
N ALA A 401 -22.88 10.37 -9.72
CA ALA A 401 -21.74 10.60 -10.61
C ALA A 401 -21.28 12.07 -10.58
N SER A 402 -22.23 13.01 -10.62
CA SER A 402 -21.93 14.44 -10.49
C SER A 402 -21.30 14.80 -9.14
N ASP A 403 -21.83 14.27 -8.03
CA ASP A 403 -21.26 14.50 -6.69
C ASP A 403 -19.85 13.91 -6.58
N THR A 404 -19.66 12.70 -7.12
CA THR A 404 -18.33 12.07 -7.20
C THR A 404 -17.36 12.94 -7.97
N ALA A 405 -17.74 13.43 -9.17
CA ALA A 405 -16.88 14.30 -9.97
C ALA A 405 -16.54 15.64 -9.27
N GLN A 406 -17.42 16.16 -8.43
CA GLN A 406 -17.14 17.36 -7.62
C GLN A 406 -16.17 17.04 -6.47
N ARG A 407 -16.38 15.94 -5.74
CA ARG A 407 -15.49 15.50 -4.66
C ARG A 407 -14.09 15.17 -5.17
N THR A 408 -14.00 14.55 -6.34
CA THR A 408 -12.72 14.25 -6.98
C THR A 408 -11.96 15.51 -7.38
N ARG A 409 -12.65 16.57 -7.82
CA ARG A 409 -12.00 17.88 -8.05
C ARG A 409 -11.43 18.47 -6.76
N ALA A 410 -12.20 18.46 -5.67
CA ALA A 410 -11.70 18.92 -4.38
C ALA A 410 -10.49 18.08 -3.89
N ALA A 411 -10.51 16.77 -4.12
CA ALA A 411 -9.38 15.90 -3.83
C ALA A 411 -8.15 16.24 -4.69
N ALA A 412 -8.34 16.56 -5.98
CA ALA A 412 -7.26 16.98 -6.87
C ALA A 412 -6.60 18.28 -6.39
N ASP A 413 -7.40 19.26 -5.96
CA ASP A 413 -6.89 20.54 -5.43
C ASP A 413 -6.10 20.33 -4.13
N ALA A 414 -6.60 19.45 -3.25
CA ALA A 414 -5.90 19.07 -2.02
C ALA A 414 -4.58 18.35 -2.31
N ALA A 415 -4.58 17.42 -3.28
CA ALA A 415 -3.36 16.75 -3.73
C ALA A 415 -2.35 17.74 -4.32
N GLY A 416 -2.79 18.69 -5.15
CA GLY A 416 -1.93 19.76 -5.68
C GLY A 416 -1.30 20.62 -4.59
N THR A 417 -2.08 20.97 -3.56
CA THR A 417 -1.56 21.69 -2.38
C THR A 417 -0.54 20.86 -1.61
N ALA A 418 -0.80 19.56 -1.43
CA ALA A 418 0.14 18.65 -0.78
C ALA A 418 1.47 18.57 -1.56
N THR A 419 1.45 18.49 -2.90
CA THR A 419 2.69 18.51 -3.72
C THR A 419 3.48 19.79 -3.47
N SER A 420 2.81 20.94 -3.45
CA SER A 420 3.48 22.22 -3.17
C SER A 420 4.12 22.26 -1.79
N ASN A 421 3.45 21.72 -0.76
CA ASN A 421 3.98 21.67 0.59
C ASN A 421 5.19 20.72 0.70
N VAL A 422 5.12 19.56 0.03
CA VAL A 422 6.24 18.60 -0.04
C VAL A 422 7.45 19.26 -0.72
N GLY A 423 7.24 20.02 -1.80
CA GLY A 423 8.31 20.80 -2.44
C GLY A 423 8.93 21.85 -1.51
N ALA A 424 8.13 22.53 -0.68
CA ALA A 424 8.65 23.46 0.32
C ALA A 424 9.50 22.76 1.40
N VAL A 425 9.07 21.58 1.86
CA VAL A 425 9.83 20.76 2.82
C VAL A 425 11.14 20.25 2.19
N ALA A 426 11.13 19.86 0.91
CA ALA A 426 12.34 19.48 0.18
C ALA A 426 13.37 20.62 0.20
N SER A 427 12.95 21.83 -0.18
CA SER A 427 13.82 23.00 -0.20
C SER A 427 14.36 23.36 1.19
N ALA A 428 13.51 23.29 2.23
CA ALA A 428 13.94 23.51 3.61
C ALA A 428 14.96 22.45 4.08
N SER A 429 14.80 21.20 3.65
CA SER A 429 15.71 20.10 3.98
C SER A 429 17.07 20.28 3.29
N GLU A 430 17.09 20.74 2.04
CA GLU A 430 18.33 21.10 1.34
C GLU A 430 19.08 22.25 2.04
N GLN A 431 18.35 23.29 2.45
CA GLN A 431 18.92 24.40 3.22
C GLN A 431 19.47 23.95 4.58
N LEU A 432 18.76 23.07 5.28
CA LEU A 432 19.24 22.46 6.52
C LEU A 432 20.51 21.65 6.29
N SER A 433 20.57 20.86 5.23
CA SER A 433 21.76 20.07 4.88
C SER A 433 22.98 20.96 4.66
N ALA A 434 22.81 22.07 3.92
CA ALA A 434 23.88 23.05 3.72
C ALA A 434 24.32 23.71 5.05
N SER A 435 23.37 24.02 5.94
CA SER A 435 23.68 24.59 7.26
C SER A 435 24.45 23.60 8.15
N ILE A 436 24.07 22.33 8.13
CA ILE A 436 24.73 21.26 8.89
C ILE A 436 26.18 21.09 8.42
N ASP A 437 26.43 21.11 7.11
CA ASP A 437 27.78 21.03 6.57
C ASP A 437 28.64 22.25 6.96
N GLY A 438 28.05 23.45 6.94
CA GLY A 438 28.70 24.67 7.42
C GLY A 438 29.08 24.60 8.92
N ILE A 439 28.15 24.13 9.76
CA ILE A 439 28.41 23.92 11.20
C ILE A 439 29.50 22.86 11.39
N GLY A 440 29.47 21.77 10.61
CA GLY A 440 30.48 20.72 10.65
C GLY A 440 31.90 21.24 10.38
N HIS A 441 32.05 22.12 9.37
CA HIS A 441 33.34 22.78 9.10
C HIS A 441 33.79 23.66 10.27
N GLN A 442 32.87 24.42 10.86
CA GLN A 442 33.20 25.34 11.96
C GLN A 442 33.56 24.62 13.26
N ILE A 443 32.97 23.44 13.50
CA ILE A 443 33.34 22.54 14.60
C ILE A 443 34.74 21.96 14.37
N ALA A 444 35.04 21.49 13.16
CA ALA A 444 36.37 20.98 12.83
C ALA A 444 37.45 22.05 13.02
N GLN A 445 37.17 23.29 12.61
CA GLN A 445 38.05 24.42 12.86
C GLN A 445 38.22 24.71 14.37
N SER A 446 37.12 24.70 15.13
CA SER A 446 37.16 24.93 16.58
C SER A 446 37.98 23.87 17.32
N ARG A 447 37.93 22.62 16.85
CA ARG A 447 38.76 21.53 17.36
C ARG A 447 40.25 21.81 17.15
N ASN A 448 40.64 22.19 15.92
CA ASN A 448 42.04 22.50 15.62
C ASN A 448 42.55 23.66 16.50
N VAL A 449 41.75 24.72 16.69
CA VAL A 449 42.11 25.84 17.57
C VAL A 449 42.30 25.39 19.02
N ALA A 450 41.46 24.48 19.52
CA ALA A 450 41.62 23.95 20.88
C ALA A 450 42.89 23.10 21.02
N GLU A 451 43.20 22.27 20.02
CA GLU A 451 44.43 21.46 19.98
C GLU A 451 45.69 22.35 19.96
N ASP A 452 45.69 23.41 19.14
CA ASP A 452 46.77 24.40 19.10
C ASP A 452 46.93 25.15 20.44
N ALA A 453 45.82 25.54 21.07
CA ALA A 453 45.85 26.22 22.36
C ALA A 453 46.37 25.33 23.49
N ILE A 454 46.07 24.02 23.48
CA ILE A 454 46.66 23.05 24.40
C ILE A 454 48.18 22.96 24.21
N ALA A 455 48.65 22.90 22.95
CA ALA A 455 50.07 22.85 22.66
C ALA A 455 50.80 24.11 23.18
N GLU A 456 50.22 25.28 22.96
CA GLU A 456 50.80 26.54 23.43
C GLU A 456 50.78 26.66 24.96
N SER A 457 49.72 26.19 25.62
CA SER A 457 49.65 26.13 27.09
C SER A 457 50.75 25.23 27.68
N ARG A 458 51.04 24.08 27.06
CA ARG A 458 52.15 23.21 27.48
C ARG A 458 53.51 23.87 27.28
N ARG A 459 53.67 24.63 26.20
CA ARG A 459 54.91 25.39 25.94
C ARG A 459 55.12 26.46 27.01
N ALA A 460 54.07 27.20 27.37
CA ALA A 460 54.11 28.20 28.43
C ALA A 460 54.42 27.59 29.82
N ASP A 461 53.84 26.43 30.14
CA ASP A 461 54.14 25.68 31.37
C ASP A 461 55.63 25.32 31.45
N GLY A 462 56.19 24.77 30.38
CA GLY A 462 57.61 24.42 30.30
C GLY A 462 58.55 25.62 30.49
N LEU A 463 58.24 26.76 29.87
CA LEU A 463 59.01 28.01 30.05
C LEU A 463 58.94 28.53 31.49
N THR A 464 57.75 28.48 32.09
CA THR A 464 57.52 28.95 33.47
C THR A 464 58.23 28.05 34.49
N LYS A 465 58.24 26.73 34.26
CA LYS A 465 59.00 25.78 35.07
C LYS A 465 60.51 26.04 34.99
N GLY A 466 61.03 26.32 33.80
CA GLY A 466 62.43 26.73 33.63
C GLY A 466 62.79 28.04 34.36
N LEU A 467 61.86 28.99 34.43
CA LEU A 467 62.02 30.21 35.23
C LEU A 467 62.06 29.91 36.73
N SER A 468 61.17 29.02 37.20
CA SER A 468 61.15 28.56 38.61
C SER A 468 62.48 27.90 39.00
N ASP A 469 62.99 27.00 38.16
CA ASP A 469 64.28 26.32 38.40
C ASP A 469 65.44 27.33 38.42
N SER A 470 65.40 28.34 37.55
CA SER A 470 66.42 29.40 37.51
C SER A 470 66.37 30.27 38.77
N ALA A 471 65.17 30.67 39.22
CA ALA A 471 64.99 31.42 40.46
C ALA A 471 65.45 30.62 41.68
N GLN A 472 65.21 29.31 41.72
CA GLN A 472 65.72 28.44 42.77
C GLN A 472 67.26 28.40 42.82
N LYS A 473 67.92 28.24 41.67
CA LYS A 473 69.39 28.29 41.58
C LYS A 473 69.95 29.64 42.02
N ILE A 474 69.30 30.75 41.66
CA ILE A 474 69.70 32.08 42.13
C ILE A 474 69.58 32.15 43.67
N GLY A 475 68.49 31.63 44.25
CA GLY A 475 68.31 31.56 45.69
C GLY A 475 69.42 30.78 46.40
N GLU A 476 69.84 29.64 45.84
CA GLU A 476 70.98 28.85 46.35
C GLU A 476 72.29 29.65 46.31
N VAL A 477 72.56 30.35 45.21
CA VAL A 477 73.75 31.21 45.07
C VAL A 477 73.73 32.35 46.08
N VAL A 478 72.58 33.02 46.26
CA VAL A 478 72.42 34.11 47.23
C VAL A 478 72.67 33.60 48.65
N ALA A 479 72.18 32.41 49.01
CA ALA A 479 72.44 31.80 50.31
C ALA A 479 73.94 31.55 50.57
N ILE A 480 74.69 31.10 49.55
CA ILE A 480 76.14 30.93 49.62
C ILE A 480 76.84 32.29 49.83
N ILE A 481 76.44 33.33 49.10
CA ILE A 481 77.03 34.67 49.25
C ILE A 481 76.76 35.22 50.64
N THR A 482 75.54 35.07 51.18
CA THR A 482 75.21 35.46 52.55
C THR A 482 76.11 34.75 53.56
N ALA A 483 76.34 33.44 53.40
CA ALA A 483 77.23 32.67 54.26
C ALA A 483 78.69 33.17 54.18
N ILE A 484 79.19 33.48 52.98
CA ILE A 484 80.53 34.06 52.78
C ILE A 484 80.62 35.43 53.45
N ALA A 485 79.61 36.29 53.31
CA ALA A 485 79.57 37.61 53.93
C ALA A 485 79.60 37.50 55.46
N GLN A 486 78.80 36.59 56.04
CA GLN A 486 78.82 36.31 57.48
C GLN A 486 80.18 35.79 57.96
N GLN A 487 80.80 34.87 57.21
CA GLN A 487 82.13 34.35 57.52
C GLN A 487 83.21 35.45 57.42
N THR A 488 83.12 36.31 56.41
CA THR A 488 84.03 37.44 56.21
C THR A 488 83.89 38.47 57.33
N ASN A 489 82.67 38.74 57.78
CA ASN A 489 82.39 39.59 58.94
C ASN A 489 83.01 39.03 60.23
N LEU A 490 82.94 37.70 60.43
CA LEU A 490 83.60 37.01 61.55
C LEU A 490 85.14 37.08 61.46
N LEU A 491 85.71 36.87 60.27
CA LEU A 491 87.16 37.00 60.04
C LEU A 491 87.65 38.43 60.29
N ALA A 492 86.90 39.42 59.78
CA ALA A 492 87.19 40.84 59.98
C ALA A 492 87.11 41.23 61.46
N LEU A 493 86.13 40.70 62.19
CA LEU A 493 86.02 40.88 63.64
C LEU A 493 87.24 40.31 64.37
N ASN A 494 87.67 39.08 64.04
CA ASN A 494 88.88 38.48 64.61
C ASN A 494 90.12 39.31 64.29
N ALA A 495 90.24 39.83 63.07
CA ALA A 495 91.33 40.72 62.67
C ALA A 495 91.31 42.06 63.44
N SER A 496 90.14 42.66 63.67
CA SER A 496 90.00 43.86 64.51
C SER A 496 90.43 43.60 65.96
N ILE A 497 90.11 42.42 66.51
CA ILE A 497 90.54 42.02 67.86
C ILE A 497 92.07 41.90 67.92
N GLU A 498 92.70 41.22 66.95
CA GLU A 498 94.14 41.04 66.96
C GLU A 498 94.90 42.34 66.66
N ALA A 499 94.34 43.21 65.82
CA ALA A 499 94.86 44.55 65.58
C ALA A 499 94.80 45.43 66.85
N ALA A 500 93.73 45.34 67.64
CA ALA A 500 93.63 46.00 68.94
C ALA A 500 94.66 45.43 69.94
N ARG A 501 94.93 44.12 69.87
CA ARG A 501 95.91 43.43 70.72
C ARG A 501 97.36 43.83 70.41
N ALA A 502 97.67 44.16 69.15
CA ALA A 502 98.97 44.66 68.72
C ALA A 502 99.25 46.13 69.12
N GLY A 503 98.29 46.83 69.73
CA GLY A 503 98.44 48.20 70.21
C GLY A 503 98.73 49.21 69.09
N ASP A 504 99.68 50.12 69.30
CA ASP A 504 100.00 51.19 68.33
C ASP A 504 100.49 50.66 66.97
N ALA A 505 101.13 49.49 66.93
CA ALA A 505 101.60 48.87 65.69
C ALA A 505 100.44 48.33 64.82
N GLY A 506 99.27 48.07 65.41
CA GLY A 506 98.10 47.49 64.73
C GLY A 506 97.12 48.50 64.15
N LYS A 507 97.32 49.82 64.35
CA LYS A 507 96.34 50.87 63.96
C LYS A 507 95.93 50.83 62.49
N GLY A 508 96.89 50.66 61.56
CA GLY A 508 96.58 50.55 60.13
C GLY A 508 95.78 49.30 59.79
N PHE A 509 96.08 48.18 60.46
CA PHE A 509 95.38 46.91 60.31
C PHE A 509 93.94 46.99 60.88
N ALA A 510 93.75 47.72 61.99
CA ALA A 510 92.45 47.93 62.61
C ALA A 510 91.48 48.72 61.72
N VAL A 511 91.98 49.69 60.94
CA VAL A 511 91.18 50.45 59.96
C VAL A 511 90.71 49.53 58.85
N VAL A 512 91.62 48.74 58.26
CA VAL A 512 91.28 47.77 57.20
C VAL A 512 90.27 46.73 57.71
N ALA A 513 90.48 46.19 58.91
CA ALA A 513 89.56 45.22 59.49
C ALA A 513 88.15 45.80 59.71
N THR A 514 88.05 47.06 60.16
CA THR A 514 86.75 47.76 60.29
C THR A 514 86.08 47.96 58.93
N GLU A 515 86.84 48.36 57.90
CA GLU A 515 86.32 48.57 56.55
C GLU A 515 85.80 47.26 55.94
N VAL A 516 86.56 46.16 56.08
CA VAL A 516 86.15 44.82 55.62
C VAL A 516 84.90 44.35 56.37
N LYS A 517 84.81 44.62 57.68
CA LYS A 517 83.62 44.31 58.48
C LYS A 517 82.39 45.06 58.00
N ALA A 518 82.53 46.35 57.68
CA ALA A 518 81.46 47.18 57.15
C ALA A 518 80.99 46.68 55.76
N LEU A 519 81.92 46.39 54.84
CA LEU A 519 81.62 45.80 53.54
C LEU A 519 80.91 44.45 53.67
N ALA A 520 81.34 43.61 54.61
CA ALA A 520 80.73 42.31 54.85
C ALA A 520 79.28 42.44 55.38
N SER A 521 79.01 43.37 56.30
CA SER A 521 77.65 43.66 56.75
C SER A 521 76.78 44.23 55.64
N GLN A 522 77.31 45.16 54.84
CA GLN A 522 76.59 45.70 53.69
C GLN A 522 76.26 44.61 52.67
N THR A 523 77.22 43.72 52.39
CA THR A 523 77.01 42.57 51.49
C THR A 523 75.91 41.66 52.02
N ALA A 524 75.92 41.33 53.31
CA ALA A 524 74.89 40.50 53.94
C ALA A 524 73.48 41.13 53.83
N SER A 525 73.37 42.43 54.10
CA SER A 525 72.12 43.19 53.95
C SER A 525 71.62 43.18 52.50
N SER A 526 72.50 43.44 51.53
CA SER A 526 72.12 43.42 50.11
C SER A 526 71.71 42.02 49.64
N THR A 527 72.35 40.95 50.11
CA THR A 527 71.93 39.58 49.79
C THR A 527 70.58 39.22 50.40
N GLU A 528 70.23 39.77 51.57
CA GLU A 528 68.92 39.55 52.20
C GLU A 528 67.78 40.23 51.41
N GLU A 529 68.02 41.44 50.88
CA GLU A 529 67.11 42.10 49.94
C GLU A 529 66.94 41.29 48.64
N ILE A 530 68.04 40.79 48.06
CA ILE A 530 67.98 39.94 46.85
C ILE A 530 67.21 38.65 47.14
N ALA A 531 67.43 38.01 48.29
CA ALA A 531 66.70 36.81 48.68
C ALA A 531 65.19 37.06 48.73
N THR A 532 64.78 38.21 49.26
CA THR A 532 63.37 38.64 49.30
C THR A 532 62.79 38.80 47.89
N LEU A 533 63.54 39.43 46.98
CA LEU A 533 63.13 39.59 45.58
C LEU A 533 63.01 38.23 44.85
N VAL A 534 63.97 37.33 45.05
CA VAL A 534 63.94 35.98 44.48
C VAL A 534 62.74 35.20 45.00
N HIS A 535 62.43 35.31 46.30
CA HIS A 535 61.25 34.68 46.87
C HIS A 535 59.95 35.21 46.26
N GLY A 536 59.86 36.53 46.03
CA GLY A 536 58.72 37.14 45.33
C GLY A 536 58.57 36.64 43.89
N ILE A 537 59.68 36.45 43.17
CA ILE A 537 59.69 35.86 41.82
C ILE A 537 59.21 34.41 41.86
N GLN A 538 59.69 33.60 42.81
CA GLN A 538 59.26 32.21 42.98
C GLN A 538 57.76 32.10 43.23
N GLN A 539 57.21 32.87 44.17
CA GLN A 539 55.78 32.87 44.47
C GLN A 539 54.94 33.30 43.25
N SER A 540 55.37 34.36 42.56
CA SER A 540 54.68 34.84 41.35
C SER A 540 54.70 33.78 40.25
N THR A 541 55.84 33.09 40.07
CA THR A 541 56.00 32.01 39.09
C THR A 541 55.09 30.82 39.42
N MET A 542 54.99 30.43 40.69
CA MET A 542 54.04 29.38 41.12
C MET A 542 52.59 29.75 40.79
N GLY A 543 52.19 31.01 41.03
CA GLY A 543 50.85 31.48 40.66
C GLY A 543 50.59 31.43 39.15
N VAL A 544 51.60 31.69 38.33
CA VAL A 544 51.52 31.57 36.86
C VAL A 544 51.36 30.10 36.43
N VAL A 545 52.13 29.17 37.01
CA VAL A 545 51.99 27.73 36.73
C VAL A 545 50.57 27.26 37.04
N GLU A 546 50.03 27.64 38.18
CA GLU A 546 48.66 27.26 38.57
C GLU A 546 47.61 27.84 37.61
N ALA A 547 47.80 29.09 37.16
CA ALA A 547 46.92 29.71 36.17
C ALA A 547 46.98 29.00 34.81
N ILE A 548 48.18 28.63 34.33
CA ILE A 548 48.36 27.89 33.09
C ILE A 548 47.72 26.51 33.18
N ALA A 549 47.86 25.80 34.30
CA ALA A 549 47.22 24.50 34.53
C ALA A 549 45.68 24.60 34.45
N ARG A 550 45.07 25.64 35.05
CA ARG A 550 43.63 25.90 34.96
C ARG A 550 43.19 26.24 33.52
N ILE A 551 43.99 27.00 32.78
CA ILE A 551 43.73 27.30 31.37
C ILE A 551 43.75 26.00 30.55
N GLY A 552 44.77 25.16 30.72
CA GLY A 552 44.87 23.86 30.05
C GLY A 552 43.67 22.96 30.32
N SER A 553 43.22 22.87 31.57
CA SER A 553 42.02 22.11 31.94
C SER A 553 40.75 22.68 31.28
N THR A 554 40.60 24.01 31.24
CA THR A 554 39.45 24.66 30.59
C THR A 554 39.42 24.37 29.09
N ILE A 555 40.57 24.42 28.41
CA ILE A 555 40.66 24.13 26.97
C ILE A 555 40.37 22.65 26.71
N ALA A 556 40.78 21.73 27.59
CA ALA A 556 40.43 20.31 27.47
C ALA A 556 38.91 20.08 27.51
N VAL A 557 38.19 20.75 28.42
CA VAL A 557 36.72 20.71 28.49
C VAL A 557 36.08 21.29 27.23
N ILE A 558 36.66 22.36 26.65
CA ILE A 558 36.22 22.90 25.36
C ILE A 558 36.39 21.84 24.25
N GLY A 559 37.54 21.16 24.20
CA GLY A 559 37.79 20.09 23.23
C GLY A 559 36.80 18.93 23.33
N GLU A 560 36.44 18.51 24.55
CA GLU A 560 35.40 17.51 24.79
C GLU A 560 34.03 17.98 24.30
N SER A 561 33.66 19.22 24.61
CA SER A 561 32.39 19.83 24.18
C SER A 561 32.30 19.88 22.65
N VAL A 562 33.36 20.29 21.97
CA VAL A 562 33.44 20.33 20.50
C VAL A 562 33.26 18.93 19.90
N SER A 563 33.85 17.90 20.51
CA SER A 563 33.69 16.50 20.11
C SER A 563 32.24 16.02 20.26
N GLY A 564 31.58 16.38 21.36
CA GLY A 564 30.16 16.08 21.58
C GLY A 564 29.24 16.75 20.55
N ILE A 565 29.50 18.03 20.23
CA ILE A 565 28.72 18.74 19.21
C ILE A 565 28.98 18.12 17.82
N ALA A 566 30.21 17.70 17.51
CA ALA A 566 30.51 17.01 16.24
C ALA A 566 29.67 15.75 16.05
N ALA A 567 29.56 14.93 17.11
CA ALA A 567 28.72 13.74 17.09
C ALA A 567 27.22 14.08 16.89
N ALA A 568 26.72 15.12 17.57
CA ALA A 568 25.34 15.57 17.39
C ALA A 568 25.07 16.07 15.96
N VAL A 569 26.03 16.78 15.35
CA VAL A 569 25.94 17.26 13.96
C VAL A 569 25.93 16.11 12.97
N GLU A 570 26.71 15.05 13.22
CA GLU A 570 26.66 13.83 12.40
C GLU A 570 25.28 13.16 12.45
N GLN A 571 24.71 13.02 13.65
CA GLN A 571 23.35 12.49 13.82
C GLN A 571 22.31 13.38 13.11
N GLN A 572 22.47 14.70 13.19
CA GLN A 572 21.58 15.64 12.51
C GLN A 572 21.69 15.53 10.98
N ARG A 573 22.89 15.26 10.44
CA ARG A 573 23.09 14.99 9.00
C ARG A 573 22.34 13.74 8.57
N GLN A 574 22.43 12.66 9.35
CA GLN A 574 21.70 11.42 9.07
C GLN A 574 20.19 11.63 9.08
N ALA A 575 19.64 12.27 10.12
CA ALA A 575 18.22 12.57 10.20
C ALA A 575 17.72 13.45 9.03
N THR A 576 18.51 14.44 8.62
CA THR A 576 18.17 15.32 7.48
C THR A 576 18.19 14.56 6.15
N SER A 577 19.13 13.62 5.99
CA SER A 577 19.17 12.71 4.83
C SER A 577 17.93 11.82 4.76
N GLU A 578 17.49 11.26 5.89
CA GLU A 578 16.26 10.46 5.99
C GLU A 578 15.02 11.30 5.67
N ILE A 579 14.91 12.53 6.18
CA ILE A 579 13.82 13.44 5.83
C ILE A 579 13.79 13.66 4.31
N THR A 580 14.95 13.94 3.70
CA THR A 580 15.06 14.17 2.26
C THR A 580 14.65 12.93 1.44
N HIS A 581 14.96 11.73 1.95
CA HIS A 581 14.51 10.48 1.33
C HIS A 581 13.00 10.30 1.45
N ASN A 582 12.43 10.51 2.63
CA ASN A 582 10.99 10.39 2.87
C ASN A 582 10.18 11.39 2.05
N VAL A 583 10.67 12.62 1.90
CA VAL A 583 10.06 13.65 1.04
C VAL A 583 9.92 13.17 -0.40
N ARG A 584 10.96 12.52 -0.96
CA ARG A 584 10.90 11.94 -2.32
C ARG A 584 9.88 10.82 -2.44
N ILE A 585 9.76 9.98 -1.41
CA ILE A 585 8.73 8.92 -1.38
C ILE A 585 7.33 9.56 -1.38
N VAL A 586 7.10 10.56 -0.53
CA VAL A 586 5.81 11.24 -0.44
C VAL A 586 5.47 11.95 -1.75
N GLU A 587 6.44 12.55 -2.44
CA GLU A 587 6.25 13.16 -3.76
C GLU A 587 5.77 12.14 -4.81
N CYS A 588 6.39 10.95 -4.83
CA CYS A 588 5.95 9.84 -5.68
C CYS A 588 4.51 9.40 -5.33
N MET A 589 4.23 9.17 -4.04
CA MET A 589 2.90 8.79 -3.58
C MET A 589 1.83 9.81 -3.96
N ASN A 590 2.15 11.11 -3.90
CA ASN A 590 1.20 12.16 -4.22
C ASN A 590 0.94 12.27 -5.74
N THR A 591 1.93 11.88 -6.55
CA THR A 591 1.77 11.70 -8.00
C THR A 591 0.81 10.56 -8.31
N ASP A 592 0.96 9.42 -7.62
CA ASP A 592 0.06 8.25 -7.78
C ASP A 592 -1.37 8.58 -7.35
N VAL A 593 -1.54 9.28 -6.22
CA VAL A 593 -2.84 9.77 -5.75
C VAL A 593 -3.48 10.68 -6.79
N SER A 594 -2.71 11.60 -7.39
CA SER A 594 -3.21 12.50 -8.44
C SER A 594 -3.67 11.73 -9.68
N SER A 595 -2.94 10.68 -10.08
CA SER A 595 -3.35 9.79 -11.18
C SER A 595 -4.66 9.07 -10.87
N ASN A 596 -4.76 8.46 -9.69
CA ASN A 596 -5.96 7.74 -9.25
C ASN A 596 -7.19 8.64 -9.18
N ILE A 597 -7.03 9.87 -8.71
CA ILE A 597 -8.07 10.91 -8.73
C ILE A 597 -8.51 11.21 -10.16
N GLY A 598 -7.56 11.33 -11.10
CA GLY A 598 -7.87 11.50 -12.52
C GLY A 598 -8.73 10.36 -13.08
N ASP A 599 -8.42 9.11 -12.74
CA ASP A 599 -9.17 7.95 -13.20
C ASP A 599 -10.57 7.86 -12.57
N VAL A 600 -10.71 8.13 -11.27
CA VAL A 600 -12.03 8.22 -10.61
C VAL A 600 -12.88 9.33 -11.24
N SER A 601 -12.28 10.47 -11.59
CA SER A 601 -12.99 11.57 -12.25
C SER A 601 -13.53 11.13 -13.61
N ARG A 602 -12.71 10.40 -14.39
CA ARG A 602 -13.10 9.85 -15.69
C ARG A 602 -14.25 8.86 -15.57
N VAL A 603 -14.13 7.90 -14.64
CA VAL A 603 -15.18 6.89 -14.37
C VAL A 603 -16.49 7.56 -13.95
N ALA A 604 -16.43 8.62 -13.12
CA ALA A 604 -17.62 9.37 -12.74
C ALA A 604 -18.29 10.03 -13.95
N VAL A 605 -17.52 10.65 -14.85
CA VAL A 605 -18.06 11.24 -16.10
C VAL A 605 -18.70 10.17 -16.99
N ASP A 606 -18.05 9.02 -17.16
CA ASP A 606 -18.59 7.92 -17.99
C ASP A 606 -19.84 7.27 -17.37
N THR A 607 -19.90 7.20 -16.04
CA THR A 607 -21.09 6.76 -15.31
C THR A 607 -22.25 7.73 -15.53
N GLY A 608 -22.00 9.03 -15.49
CA GLY A 608 -23.00 10.06 -15.79
C GLY A 608 -23.54 9.93 -17.22
N ARG A 609 -22.65 9.74 -18.21
CA ARG A 609 -23.05 9.48 -19.61
C ARG A 609 -23.88 8.22 -19.78
N SER A 610 -23.53 7.16 -19.05
CA SER A 610 -24.28 5.89 -19.09
C SER A 610 -25.67 6.07 -18.50
N ALA A 611 -25.80 6.82 -17.42
CA ALA A 611 -27.09 7.19 -16.84
C ALA A 611 -27.94 8.03 -17.81
N ASP A 612 -27.35 9.00 -18.51
CA ASP A 612 -28.05 9.77 -19.55
C ASP A 612 -28.56 8.88 -20.68
N ALA A 613 -27.75 7.90 -21.12
CA ALA A 613 -28.15 6.93 -22.13
C ALA A 613 -29.30 6.03 -21.65
N MET A 614 -29.29 5.63 -20.36
CA MET A 614 -30.38 4.86 -19.74
C MET A 614 -31.67 5.66 -19.67
N MET A 615 -31.61 6.94 -19.29
CA MET A 615 -32.79 7.83 -19.31
C MET A 615 -33.37 7.91 -20.73
N GLY A 616 -32.53 8.13 -21.74
CA GLY A 616 -33.00 8.17 -23.13
C GLY A 616 -33.57 6.84 -23.62
N ALA A 617 -33.09 5.70 -23.14
CA ALA A 617 -33.67 4.39 -23.44
C ALA A 617 -35.02 4.18 -22.75
N ALA A 618 -35.15 4.61 -21.49
CA ALA A 618 -36.40 4.55 -20.75
C ALA A 618 -37.48 5.47 -21.36
N ASP A 619 -37.11 6.68 -21.79
CA ASP A 619 -38.02 7.59 -22.50
C ASP A 619 -38.56 6.95 -23.79
N ARG A 620 -37.70 6.29 -24.58
CA ARG A 620 -38.12 5.54 -25.77
C ARG A 620 -39.06 4.38 -25.43
N LEU A 621 -38.80 3.64 -24.35
CA LEU A 621 -39.70 2.56 -23.91
C LEU A 621 -41.07 3.09 -23.50
N SER A 622 -41.11 4.25 -22.83
CA SER A 622 -42.37 4.92 -22.48
C SER A 622 -43.14 5.37 -23.73
N GLU A 623 -42.45 5.92 -24.73
CA GLU A 623 -43.04 6.31 -26.01
C GLU A 623 -43.58 5.10 -26.79
N LEU A 624 -42.83 3.98 -26.84
CA LEU A 624 -43.26 2.73 -27.45
C LEU A 624 -44.50 2.15 -26.75
N ALA A 625 -44.54 2.20 -25.40
CA ALA A 625 -45.71 1.77 -24.64
C ALA A 625 -46.95 2.62 -24.96
N GLY A 626 -46.78 3.94 -25.09
CA GLY A 626 -47.84 4.86 -25.51
C GLY A 626 -48.33 4.57 -26.94
N THR A 627 -47.40 4.34 -27.87
CA THR A 627 -47.71 4.00 -29.27
C THR A 627 -48.46 2.68 -29.37
N LEU A 628 -48.05 1.66 -28.62
CA LEU A 628 -48.71 0.35 -28.58
C LEU A 628 -50.16 0.47 -28.07
N ASN A 629 -50.37 1.24 -26.99
CA ASN A 629 -51.72 1.51 -26.48
C ASN A 629 -52.60 2.22 -27.52
N GLY A 630 -52.06 3.24 -28.21
CA GLY A 630 -52.79 3.97 -29.26
C GLY A 630 -53.16 3.08 -30.45
N ALA A 631 -52.21 2.28 -30.94
CA ALA A 631 -52.43 1.37 -32.07
C ALA A 631 -53.48 0.29 -31.76
N VAL A 632 -53.51 -0.22 -30.53
CA VAL A 632 -54.54 -1.18 -30.11
C VAL A 632 -55.90 -0.52 -29.94
N ASP A 633 -55.99 0.68 -29.39
CA ASP A 633 -57.26 1.42 -29.32
C ASP A 633 -57.85 1.69 -30.72
N ASP A 634 -57.01 2.10 -31.67
CA ASP A 634 -57.42 2.29 -33.08
C ASP A 634 -57.91 0.97 -33.72
N PHE A 635 -57.19 -0.14 -33.49
CA PHE A 635 -57.58 -1.45 -34.00
C PHE A 635 -58.92 -1.91 -33.42
N LEU A 636 -59.12 -1.75 -32.10
CA LEU A 636 -60.37 -2.12 -31.43
C LEU A 636 -61.55 -1.29 -31.93
N ARG A 637 -61.35 0.01 -32.22
CA ARG A 637 -62.36 0.85 -32.86
C ARG A 637 -62.77 0.33 -34.24
N GLN A 638 -61.82 -0.17 -35.03
CA GLN A 638 -62.10 -0.76 -36.35
C GLN A 638 -62.80 -2.13 -36.28
N VAL A 639 -62.51 -2.94 -35.25
CA VAL A 639 -63.14 -4.26 -35.06
C VAL A 639 -64.55 -4.17 -34.49
N ARG A 640 -64.83 -3.11 -33.71
CA ARG A 640 -66.15 -2.86 -33.10
C ARG A 640 -67.12 -2.06 -34.00
N ALA A 641 -66.61 -1.40 -35.04
CA ALA A 641 -67.40 -0.72 -36.08
C ALA A 641 -67.94 -1.73 -37.12
#